data_AF-A0A132BDX2-F1
#
_entry.id   AF-A0A132BDX2-F1
#
_cell.length_a   1.000
_cell.length_b   1.000
_cell.length_c   1.000
_cell.angle_alpha   90.00
_cell.angle_beta   90.00
_cell.angle_gamma   90.00
#
_symmetry.space_group_name_H-M   'P 1'
#
loop_
_entity.id
_entity.type
_entity.pdbx_description
1 polymer ?
#
loop_
_entity_poly.entity_id
_entity_poly.type
_entity_poly.pdbx_seq_one_letter_code
_entity_poly.pdbx_strand_id
1 'polypeptide(L)'
;MDRNIYDMDEWEDHSGRSQPHPNTAHSNTHLGEDNLVIREPAASSPQEQITPISLMRNEEDQAPDTIPEILEEAGGNSGSDLGSLIPEHLMDNRTSSSLQKVSLQVGIDGFSQPDDGCLEVLNDHENAALETLMAQFRSNDPSNPDACLIKLPGEILDTILGFLFVNKDLGRSTSIAANVDFGKNAAYELHPAVLRVSRHLYERSVGVLYGLNVFYVACMPDRWNMSTGQPNPSSPITRWWSPDIKHPTAAESSALQKVRQWLVVVHPANMGNPPHIPQSITTFCQAICQNPPVNMDIALVPKGVQVGLNDHDYTPIEEVLTPLRLISGVKTFKLRDTTPHEIPDTIDQDDDAPFYPSHLEDYPVLEVELTLSCISTDLVEFAFDMHCRLLNYAKAFEAHEPFKLEMALAKGERIVDELIGSNAWFHHNNALRNPYRDLSDIHPVEDHLQKAKPASDHQDVDLFKLHRAGVINYLEPQYQRLSASATALTDFIRGQQCSGGVFDVDCMGHDFLSGNEEKCADGLALLQQFKAAFLRHAPDEIKQHIADHQAIFDSFYDSKVTWYIERLGTFLQVGNYVGFVQLFCDSFDELYRMFCSIREARKELFLADTLDQTGCTLDLELDRDDSSIDWFDEGAPGCTGYGHRNNPSDGGSNNGSDVDDNERSLDEEEEVEEGEDQESEYQEGEDQGSDDQEAIDKEVEDQFSEEEDEDAGDNELDEEATDGASNSGQLHDPSTISETDSELYLGVKPATDAASSTLEGDTDDVVEQG
;
A
#
# COMPACT_ATOMS: atom_id res chain seq x y z
N MET A 1 -40.78 30.94 -11.97
CA MET A 1 -40.76 32.29 -11.37
C MET A 1 -39.45 32.94 -11.77
N ASP A 2 -39.57 33.89 -12.70
CA ASP A 2 -38.83 35.14 -12.87
C ASP A 2 -37.28 35.23 -12.93
N ARG A 3 -36.88 35.76 -14.11
CA ARG A 3 -35.76 36.68 -14.44
C ARG A 3 -34.42 36.06 -14.87
N ASN A 4 -33.73 36.58 -15.87
CA ASN A 4 -34.05 37.49 -16.98
C ASN A 4 -32.87 37.40 -17.95
N ILE A 5 -33.19 37.29 -19.24
CA ILE A 5 -32.29 37.49 -20.38
C ILE A 5 -32.19 38.99 -20.64
N TYR A 6 -30.98 39.50 -20.92
CA TYR A 6 -30.81 40.68 -21.77
C TYR A 6 -29.52 40.54 -22.58
N ASP A 7 -29.71 40.54 -23.91
CA ASP A 7 -28.73 40.81 -24.95
C ASP A 7 -28.05 42.17 -24.76
N MET A 8 -26.78 42.26 -25.18
CA MET A 8 -26.30 43.38 -25.99
C MET A 8 -25.11 42.93 -26.87
N ASP A 9 -25.37 42.83 -28.17
CA ASP A 9 -24.42 43.02 -29.26
C ASP A 9 -23.94 44.48 -29.30
N GLU A 10 -22.64 44.70 -29.59
CA GLU A 10 -22.12 45.55 -30.68
C GLU A 10 -20.73 46.15 -30.38
N TRP A 11 -19.82 45.93 -31.35
CA TRP A 11 -18.67 46.75 -31.78
C TRP A 11 -17.41 46.70 -30.88
N GLU A 12 -16.17 46.63 -31.37
CA GLU A 12 -15.61 47.10 -32.63
C GLU A 12 -14.27 46.37 -32.92
N ASP A 13 -14.06 46.04 -34.20
CA ASP A 13 -12.92 45.32 -34.75
C ASP A 13 -11.76 46.30 -35.01
N HIS A 14 -10.66 46.20 -34.25
CA HIS A 14 -9.39 46.88 -34.53
C HIS A 14 -8.23 45.90 -34.51
N SER A 15 -8.00 45.31 -35.68
CA SER A 15 -6.77 44.63 -36.06
C SER A 15 -5.58 45.59 -36.05
N GLY A 16 -4.56 45.28 -35.24
CA GLY A 16 -3.31 46.03 -35.25
C GLY A 16 -2.22 45.38 -34.40
N ARG A 17 -1.12 45.02 -35.08
CA ARG A 17 0.20 44.58 -34.58
C ARG A 17 0.34 43.08 -34.28
N SER A 18 1.49 42.45 -34.47
CA SER A 18 2.72 42.71 -35.25
C SER A 18 3.54 41.44 -35.05
N GLN A 19 4.04 40.83 -36.11
CA GLN A 19 5.01 39.73 -35.99
C GLN A 19 6.36 40.24 -35.45
N PRO A 20 7.10 39.40 -34.72
CA PRO A 20 8.55 39.52 -34.65
C PRO A 20 9.22 38.35 -35.41
N HIS A 21 10.06 38.69 -36.38
CA HIS A 21 11.14 37.83 -36.86
C HIS A 21 12.49 38.35 -36.28
N PRO A 22 13.50 37.48 -36.20
CA PRO A 22 14.61 37.60 -35.27
C PRO A 22 15.77 38.43 -35.83
N ASN A 23 16.57 39.01 -34.95
CA ASN A 23 17.89 39.52 -35.30
C ASN A 23 18.92 39.10 -34.26
N THR A 24 19.79 38.21 -34.71
CA THR A 24 21.17 38.00 -34.28
C THR A 24 21.99 39.28 -34.44
N ALA A 25 22.78 39.65 -33.42
CA ALA A 25 24.06 40.33 -33.63
C ALA A 25 24.95 40.23 -32.37
N HIS A 26 26.18 39.80 -32.66
CA HIS A 26 27.33 39.65 -31.80
C HIS A 26 27.67 40.86 -30.92
N SER A 27 28.17 40.59 -29.71
CA SER A 27 29.25 41.38 -29.12
C SER A 27 30.26 40.48 -28.41
N ASN A 28 31.49 40.51 -28.94
CA ASN A 28 32.70 40.00 -28.34
C ASN A 28 33.02 40.79 -27.07
N THR A 29 33.33 40.11 -25.97
CA THR A 29 34.29 40.61 -24.97
C THR A 29 35.27 39.51 -24.63
N HIS A 30 36.53 39.91 -24.55
CA HIS A 30 37.73 39.09 -24.44
C HIS A 30 38.43 39.48 -23.12
N LEU A 31 39.06 38.48 -22.50
CA LEU A 31 40.07 38.51 -21.43
C LEU A 31 39.59 38.53 -19.97
N GLY A 32 39.97 37.45 -19.28
CA GLY A 32 39.93 37.24 -17.85
C GLY A 32 40.38 35.81 -17.52
N GLU A 33 41.62 35.46 -17.90
CA GLU A 33 42.26 34.22 -17.47
C GLU A 33 42.63 34.34 -15.99
N ASP A 34 41.94 33.61 -15.11
CA ASP A 34 42.38 33.37 -13.74
C ASP A 34 42.73 31.90 -13.53
N ASN A 35 43.95 31.71 -13.04
CA ASN A 35 44.58 30.45 -12.71
C ASN A 35 43.84 29.73 -11.58
N LEU A 36 43.28 28.55 -11.87
CA LEU A 36 42.87 27.59 -10.85
C LEU A 36 43.79 26.35 -10.91
N VAL A 37 44.66 26.31 -9.91
CA VAL A 37 45.56 25.20 -9.59
C VAL A 37 44.71 24.00 -9.17
N ILE A 38 44.67 22.98 -10.02
CA ILE A 38 44.15 21.66 -9.66
C ILE A 38 45.21 20.97 -8.78
N ARG A 39 44.89 20.78 -7.50
CA ARG A 39 45.58 19.83 -6.62
C ARG A 39 44.92 18.47 -6.77
N GLU A 40 45.67 17.51 -7.30
CA GLU A 40 45.37 16.08 -7.20
C GLU A 40 45.41 15.63 -5.73
N PRO A 41 44.45 14.81 -5.26
CA PRO A 41 44.64 14.01 -4.06
C PRO A 41 45.24 12.65 -4.44
N ALA A 42 46.33 12.32 -3.75
CA ALA A 42 47.04 11.07 -3.85
C ALA A 42 46.16 9.87 -3.44
N ALA A 43 46.11 8.87 -4.31
CA ALA A 43 45.60 7.55 -3.99
C ALA A 43 46.51 6.87 -2.95
N SER A 44 45.93 6.41 -1.84
CA SER A 44 46.58 5.49 -0.91
C SER A 44 45.74 4.22 -0.84
N SER A 45 46.24 3.16 -1.49
CA SER A 45 45.75 1.80 -1.34
C SER A 45 46.43 1.14 -0.14
N PRO A 46 45.70 0.43 0.74
CA PRO A 46 46.29 -0.57 1.61
C PRO A 46 46.31 -1.92 0.87
N GLN A 47 47.52 -2.46 0.63
CA GLN A 47 47.71 -3.86 0.31
C GLN A 47 47.55 -4.68 1.60
N GLU A 48 46.48 -5.46 1.72
CA GLU A 48 46.45 -6.59 2.66
C GLU A 48 46.97 -7.85 1.96
N GLN A 49 48.04 -8.39 2.55
CA GLN A 49 48.68 -9.63 2.17
C GLN A 49 47.88 -10.81 2.72
N ILE A 50 47.31 -11.63 1.85
CA ILE A 50 46.78 -12.95 2.22
C ILE A 50 47.90 -13.98 2.03
N THR A 51 48.35 -14.56 3.14
CA THR A 51 49.22 -15.75 3.19
C THR A 51 48.46 -17.01 2.77
N PRO A 52 49.06 -17.95 2.01
CA PRO A 52 48.42 -19.21 1.68
C PRO A 52 48.68 -20.26 2.76
N ILE A 53 47.62 -20.84 3.32
CA ILE A 53 47.68 -22.02 4.18
C ILE A 53 47.77 -23.27 3.30
N SER A 54 48.87 -24.00 3.48
CA SER A 54 49.09 -25.38 3.01
C SER A 54 48.50 -26.39 4.00
N LEU A 55 48.25 -27.62 3.50
CA LEU A 55 47.97 -28.92 4.17
C LEU A 55 46.52 -29.41 3.89
N MET A 56 46.22 -30.62 3.42
CA MET A 56 47.00 -31.80 3.01
C MET A 56 46.20 -32.58 1.94
N ARG A 57 46.90 -33.11 0.95
CA ARG A 57 46.46 -34.27 0.15
C ARG A 57 46.60 -35.53 0.99
N ASN A 58 45.64 -36.46 0.85
CA ASN A 58 45.91 -37.89 0.89
C ASN A 58 45.22 -38.52 -0.31
N GLU A 59 46.03 -39.12 -1.18
CA GLU A 59 45.64 -40.01 -2.27
C GLU A 59 45.64 -41.47 -1.76
N GLU A 60 45.05 -42.32 -2.61
CA GLU A 60 45.21 -43.79 -2.73
C GLU A 60 44.39 -44.68 -1.78
N ASP A 61 43.38 -45.37 -2.35
CA ASP A 61 43.58 -46.79 -2.67
C ASP A 61 42.61 -47.34 -3.74
N GLN A 62 43.11 -48.34 -4.45
CA GLN A 62 42.66 -48.89 -5.73
C GLN A 62 41.56 -49.97 -5.61
N ALA A 63 40.80 -50.10 -6.71
CA ALA A 63 40.00 -51.20 -7.31
C ALA A 63 40.35 -52.66 -6.86
N PRO A 64 39.50 -53.71 -7.08
CA PRO A 64 38.84 -54.01 -8.37
C PRO A 64 37.49 -54.78 -8.42
N ASP A 65 36.88 -54.70 -9.61
CA ASP A 65 36.07 -55.67 -10.38
C ASP A 65 35.35 -56.82 -9.66
N THR A 66 34.01 -56.94 -9.86
CA THR A 66 33.38 -58.16 -10.43
C THR A 66 31.93 -57.92 -10.91
N ILE A 67 31.65 -58.37 -12.14
CA ILE A 67 30.33 -58.55 -12.83
C ILE A 67 29.74 -59.92 -12.41
N PRO A 68 28.40 -60.14 -12.32
CA PRO A 68 27.57 -60.73 -13.40
C PRO A 68 26.19 -60.07 -13.53
N GLU A 69 25.68 -59.67 -14.70
CA GLU A 69 25.22 -60.48 -15.84
C GLU A 69 24.24 -61.61 -15.46
N ILE A 70 22.93 -61.32 -15.53
CA ILE A 70 21.87 -62.33 -15.71
C ILE A 70 20.86 -61.83 -16.74
N LEU A 71 20.87 -62.51 -17.89
CA LEU A 71 19.80 -62.62 -18.88
C LEU A 71 19.10 -63.96 -18.66
N GLU A 72 17.76 -63.99 -18.69
CA GLU A 72 16.90 -65.11 -19.14
C GLU A 72 15.44 -64.57 -19.11
N GLU A 73 14.86 -64.16 -20.23
CA GLU A 73 14.13 -64.95 -21.25
C GLU A 73 12.78 -65.57 -20.82
N ALA A 74 11.79 -65.26 -21.68
CA ALA A 74 10.66 -66.07 -22.13
C ALA A 74 9.34 -66.12 -21.31
N GLY A 75 8.34 -65.42 -21.87
CA GLY A 75 7.21 -66.10 -22.50
C GLY A 75 5.84 -66.04 -21.78
N GLY A 76 4.78 -65.73 -22.53
CA GLY A 76 3.42 -66.03 -22.06
C GLY A 76 2.28 -65.24 -22.67
N ASN A 77 1.95 -65.55 -23.93
CA ASN A 77 0.79 -65.06 -24.66
C ASN A 77 -0.49 -65.83 -24.25
N SER A 78 -1.58 -65.15 -23.88
CA SER A 78 -3.02 -65.56 -23.99
C SER A 78 -3.87 -64.52 -23.25
N GLY A 79 -4.92 -63.89 -23.76
CA GLY A 79 -5.93 -64.34 -24.73
C GLY A 79 -7.21 -64.77 -23.99
N SER A 80 -8.13 -63.83 -23.72
CA SER A 80 -9.60 -63.99 -23.60
C SER A 80 -10.18 -62.65 -23.09
N ASP A 81 -10.98 -61.87 -23.81
CA ASP A 81 -12.28 -62.09 -24.48
C ASP A 81 -13.49 -61.89 -23.53
N LEU A 82 -14.45 -61.10 -24.05
CA LEU A 82 -15.83 -60.84 -23.60
C LEU A 82 -16.11 -59.82 -22.47
N GLY A 83 -16.94 -58.82 -22.79
CA GLY A 83 -17.75 -58.17 -21.76
C GLY A 83 -18.36 -56.78 -22.05
N SER A 84 -18.82 -56.50 -23.26
CA SER A 84 -19.67 -55.32 -23.56
C SER A 84 -20.91 -55.25 -22.65
N LEU A 85 -21.26 -54.06 -22.13
CA LEU A 85 -22.64 -53.59 -21.99
C LEU A 85 -22.67 -52.08 -21.70
N ILE A 86 -23.06 -51.33 -22.73
CA ILE A 86 -23.60 -49.95 -22.68
C ILE A 86 -25.09 -50.07 -22.28
N PRO A 87 -25.73 -49.03 -21.70
CA PRO A 87 -26.49 -48.14 -22.58
C PRO A 87 -26.44 -46.65 -22.20
N GLU A 88 -26.19 -45.82 -23.21
CA GLU A 88 -26.70 -44.46 -23.33
C GLU A 88 -28.23 -44.46 -23.52
N HIS A 89 -28.95 -43.53 -22.88
CA HIS A 89 -29.87 -42.62 -23.58
C HIS A 89 -30.47 -41.53 -22.65
N LEU A 90 -29.91 -40.33 -22.82
CA LEU A 90 -30.48 -38.98 -22.94
C LEU A 90 -32.00 -38.72 -22.95
N MET A 91 -32.33 -37.55 -22.33
CA MET A 91 -33.27 -36.46 -22.73
C MET A 91 -34.61 -36.29 -22.00
N ASP A 92 -34.61 -35.28 -21.11
CA ASP A 92 -35.52 -34.13 -20.95
C ASP A 92 -36.84 -34.06 -21.74
N ASN A 93 -37.95 -33.76 -21.05
CA ASN A 93 -38.48 -32.38 -20.94
C ASN A 93 -39.84 -32.26 -20.22
N ARG A 94 -39.90 -31.24 -19.33
CA ARG A 94 -40.94 -30.20 -19.14
C ARG A 94 -42.28 -30.43 -18.40
N THR A 95 -42.51 -29.43 -17.53
CA THR A 95 -43.78 -28.80 -17.04
C THR A 95 -44.61 -29.66 -16.07
N SER A 96 -45.06 -29.19 -14.90
CA SER A 96 -45.70 -27.91 -14.60
C SER A 96 -45.91 -27.75 -13.07
N SER A 97 -46.10 -26.50 -12.67
CA SER A 97 -46.37 -25.99 -11.32
C SER A 97 -47.56 -26.63 -10.60
N SER A 98 -47.43 -26.89 -9.29
CA SER A 98 -48.52 -26.63 -8.34
C SER A 98 -47.98 -26.37 -6.93
N LEU A 99 -48.31 -25.18 -6.42
CA LEU A 99 -48.09 -24.74 -5.05
C LEU A 99 -48.93 -25.59 -4.08
N GLN A 100 -48.27 -26.28 -3.15
CA GLN A 100 -48.91 -26.72 -1.90
C GLN A 100 -48.01 -26.38 -0.72
N LYS A 101 -48.57 -25.56 0.19
CA LYS A 101 -48.07 -25.31 1.54
C LYS A 101 -47.88 -26.64 2.26
N VAL A 102 -46.65 -26.93 2.67
CA VAL A 102 -46.35 -28.01 3.62
C VAL A 102 -45.75 -27.36 4.87
N SER A 103 -46.49 -27.42 5.98
CA SER A 103 -45.97 -27.21 7.31
C SER A 103 -45.08 -28.39 7.68
N LEU A 104 -43.78 -28.15 7.85
CA LEU A 104 -42.82 -29.15 8.33
C LEU A 104 -42.74 -29.07 9.86
N GLN A 105 -43.42 -30.01 10.50
CA GLN A 105 -43.17 -30.40 11.89
C GLN A 105 -41.99 -31.37 11.86
N VAL A 106 -40.80 -30.94 12.24
CA VAL A 106 -39.63 -31.82 12.37
C VAL A 106 -39.73 -32.55 13.70
N GLY A 107 -40.01 -33.86 13.63
CA GLY A 107 -39.82 -34.79 14.73
C GLY A 107 -38.33 -35.15 14.81
N ILE A 108 -37.74 -34.95 15.98
CA ILE A 108 -36.41 -35.43 16.32
C ILE A 108 -36.61 -36.76 17.04
N ASP A 109 -36.34 -37.86 16.36
CA ASP A 109 -36.11 -39.16 16.99
C ASP A 109 -35.02 -39.89 16.19
N GLY A 110 -33.91 -40.20 16.86
CA GLY A 110 -32.95 -41.20 16.42
C GLY A 110 -31.57 -40.67 16.00
N PHE A 111 -30.71 -40.37 16.98
CA PHE A 111 -29.28 -40.57 16.81
C PHE A 111 -28.72 -41.32 18.03
N SER A 112 -28.02 -42.41 17.71
CA SER A 112 -27.34 -43.30 18.64
C SER A 112 -26.16 -42.61 19.33
N GLN A 113 -25.96 -42.94 20.60
CA GLN A 113 -24.83 -42.54 21.44
C GLN A 113 -23.48 -42.85 20.78
N PRO A 114 -22.49 -41.93 20.82
CA PRO A 114 -21.08 -42.32 20.79
C PRO A 114 -20.61 -42.70 22.20
N ASP A 115 -19.70 -43.68 22.26
CA ASP A 115 -19.07 -44.18 23.48
C ASP A 115 -18.25 -43.08 24.19
N ASP A 116 -18.81 -42.53 25.26
CA ASP A 116 -18.12 -41.71 26.25
C ASP A 116 -17.24 -42.60 27.13
N GLY A 117 -15.95 -42.59 26.86
CA GLY A 117 -15.00 -43.40 27.61
C GLY A 117 -13.59 -42.84 27.58
N CYS A 118 -13.40 -41.53 27.76
CA CYS A 118 -12.11 -40.92 28.16
C CYS A 118 -12.25 -39.39 28.35
N LEU A 119 -12.98 -38.89 29.37
CA LEU A 119 -12.90 -37.46 29.77
C LEU A 119 -13.41 -37.14 31.19
N GLU A 120 -13.42 -38.08 32.12
CA GLU A 120 -13.77 -37.82 33.52
C GLU A 120 -12.58 -38.05 34.46
N VAL A 121 -11.59 -37.15 34.40
CA VAL A 121 -10.72 -36.86 35.56
C VAL A 121 -10.34 -35.38 35.50
N LEU A 122 -11.34 -34.49 35.64
CA LEU A 122 -11.09 -33.14 36.15
C LEU A 122 -11.42 -33.16 37.65
N ASN A 123 -10.50 -32.63 38.45
CA ASN A 123 -10.45 -32.80 39.89
C ASN A 123 -11.79 -32.42 40.56
N ASP A 124 -12.30 -33.28 41.45
CA ASP A 124 -13.45 -32.96 42.34
C ASP A 124 -13.26 -31.62 43.08
N HIS A 125 -12.01 -31.19 43.25
CA HIS A 125 -11.64 -29.93 43.86
C HIS A 125 -11.93 -28.69 42.99
N GLU A 126 -11.84 -28.80 41.66
CA GLU A 126 -12.14 -27.72 40.71
C GLU A 126 -13.65 -27.53 40.58
N ASN A 127 -14.40 -28.64 40.54
CA ASN A 127 -15.86 -28.61 40.51
C ASN A 127 -16.46 -28.02 41.81
N ALA A 128 -15.88 -28.33 42.97
CA ALA A 128 -16.32 -27.72 44.24
C ALA A 128 -16.01 -26.21 44.32
N ALA A 129 -14.87 -25.78 43.75
CA ALA A 129 -14.53 -24.36 43.66
C ALA A 129 -15.47 -23.62 42.71
N LEU A 130 -15.80 -24.21 41.55
CA LEU A 130 -16.75 -23.67 40.57
C LEU A 130 -18.15 -23.52 41.17
N GLU A 131 -18.65 -24.54 41.87
CA GLU A 131 -19.96 -24.49 42.54
C GLU A 131 -20.00 -23.43 43.67
N THR A 132 -18.91 -23.28 44.42
CA THR A 132 -18.78 -22.22 45.43
C THR A 132 -18.79 -20.82 44.79
N LEU A 133 -18.10 -20.67 43.66
CA LEU A 133 -18.07 -19.43 42.89
C LEU A 133 -19.46 -19.09 42.32
N MET A 134 -20.15 -20.08 41.73
CA MET A 134 -21.50 -19.93 41.19
C MET A 134 -22.51 -19.57 42.29
N ALA A 135 -22.39 -20.15 43.48
CA ALA A 135 -23.23 -19.79 44.63
C ALA A 135 -22.99 -18.34 45.08
N GLN A 136 -21.75 -17.85 45.05
CA GLN A 136 -21.43 -16.44 45.34
C GLN A 136 -22.01 -15.50 44.28
N PHE A 137 -21.85 -15.82 42.99
CA PHE A 137 -22.40 -15.01 41.90
C PHE A 137 -23.94 -14.94 41.91
N ARG A 138 -24.63 -16.06 42.22
CA ARG A 138 -26.09 -16.11 42.33
C ARG A 138 -26.66 -15.34 43.53
N SER A 139 -25.83 -15.03 44.53
CA SER A 139 -26.23 -14.27 45.73
C SER A 139 -26.04 -12.76 45.61
N ASN A 140 -25.38 -12.29 44.54
CA ASN A 140 -25.05 -10.88 44.37
C ASN A 140 -26.18 -10.12 43.67
N ASP A 141 -26.73 -9.16 44.42
CA ASP A 141 -27.50 -8.03 43.91
C ASP A 141 -26.70 -7.36 42.77
N PRO A 142 -27.28 -7.06 41.59
CA PRO A 142 -26.60 -6.39 40.48
C PRO A 142 -26.01 -5.01 40.84
N SER A 143 -26.28 -4.52 42.05
CA SER A 143 -25.68 -3.33 42.64
C SER A 143 -24.37 -3.57 43.41
N ASN A 144 -23.79 -4.79 43.40
CA ASN A 144 -22.55 -5.08 44.12
C ASN A 144 -21.28 -4.80 43.27
N PRO A 145 -20.58 -3.67 43.46
CA PRO A 145 -19.33 -3.34 42.76
C PRO A 145 -18.14 -4.28 43.10
N ASP A 146 -18.32 -5.20 44.05
CA ASP A 146 -17.32 -6.21 44.40
C ASP A 146 -17.40 -7.49 43.56
N ALA A 147 -18.48 -7.72 42.82
CA ALA A 147 -18.64 -8.86 41.92
C ALA A 147 -18.04 -8.58 40.52
N CYS A 148 -16.76 -8.20 40.47
CA CYS A 148 -16.08 -7.90 39.22
C CYS A 148 -15.23 -9.09 38.77
N LEU A 149 -15.33 -9.52 37.50
CA LEU A 149 -14.48 -10.56 36.91
C LEU A 149 -12.99 -10.28 37.11
N ILE A 150 -12.60 -9.00 37.19
CA ILE A 150 -11.23 -8.53 37.38
C ILE A 150 -10.69 -8.86 38.79
N LYS A 151 -11.58 -9.06 39.78
CA LYS A 151 -11.19 -9.41 41.16
C LYS A 151 -10.97 -10.92 41.35
N LEU A 152 -11.23 -11.75 40.33
CA LEU A 152 -10.97 -13.19 40.40
C LEU A 152 -9.46 -13.45 40.35
N PRO A 153 -8.97 -14.52 41.03
CA PRO A 153 -7.61 -15.01 40.81
C PRO A 153 -7.37 -15.28 39.33
N GLY A 154 -6.15 -14.94 38.86
CA GLY A 154 -5.81 -14.99 37.44
C GLY A 154 -6.05 -16.36 36.82
N GLU A 155 -5.82 -17.45 37.56
CA GLU A 155 -5.99 -18.82 37.09
C GLU A 155 -7.46 -19.17 36.85
N ILE A 156 -8.35 -18.71 37.74
CA ILE A 156 -9.80 -18.90 37.58
C ILE A 156 -10.29 -18.06 36.39
N LEU A 157 -9.80 -16.84 36.27
CA LEU A 157 -10.13 -15.97 35.15
C LEU A 157 -9.67 -16.60 33.83
N ASP A 158 -8.43 -17.09 33.73
CA ASP A 158 -7.93 -17.77 32.52
C ASP A 158 -8.74 -19.00 32.16
N THR A 159 -9.20 -19.76 33.16
CA THR A 159 -10.07 -20.92 32.93
C THR A 159 -11.41 -20.49 32.33
N ILE A 160 -12.04 -19.45 32.90
CA ILE A 160 -13.29 -18.88 32.36
C ILE A 160 -13.07 -18.36 30.94
N LEU A 161 -12.01 -17.60 30.71
CA LEU A 161 -11.65 -17.08 29.39
C LEU A 161 -11.39 -18.23 28.41
N GLY A 162 -10.77 -19.33 28.86
CA GLY A 162 -10.59 -20.55 28.08
C GLY A 162 -11.91 -21.10 27.57
N PHE A 163 -12.92 -21.22 28.43
CA PHE A 163 -14.26 -21.66 28.02
C PHE A 163 -14.96 -20.68 27.06
N LEU A 164 -14.67 -19.38 27.15
CA LEU A 164 -15.34 -18.35 26.33
C LEU A 164 -14.67 -18.12 24.98
N PHE A 165 -13.38 -18.41 24.87
CA PHE A 165 -12.55 -17.99 23.74
C PHE A 165 -11.82 -19.13 23.03
N VAL A 166 -11.74 -20.34 23.59
CA VAL A 166 -11.07 -21.47 22.94
C VAL A 166 -12.09 -22.34 22.23
N ASN A 167 -11.98 -22.42 20.89
CA ASN A 167 -12.76 -23.31 20.05
C ASN A 167 -11.86 -24.01 19.03
N LYS A 168 -11.85 -25.35 19.08
CA LYS A 168 -11.06 -26.20 18.19
C LYS A 168 -11.47 -26.12 16.72
N ASP A 169 -12.71 -25.72 16.44
CA ASP A 169 -13.21 -25.59 15.08
C ASP A 169 -12.54 -24.45 14.33
N LEU A 170 -12.02 -23.43 15.02
CA LEU A 170 -11.25 -22.35 14.39
C LEU A 170 -10.00 -22.84 13.64
N GLY A 171 -9.46 -24.00 14.03
CA GLY A 171 -8.28 -24.63 13.44
C GLY A 171 -8.61 -25.69 12.40
N ARG A 172 -9.85 -25.76 11.90
CA ARG A 172 -10.32 -26.79 10.94
C ARG A 172 -10.79 -26.14 9.64
N SER A 173 -10.74 -26.90 8.54
CA SER A 173 -11.27 -26.48 7.23
C SER A 173 -12.76 -26.13 7.28
N THR A 174 -13.53 -26.82 8.14
CA THR A 174 -14.97 -26.56 8.35
C THR A 174 -15.29 -25.13 8.80
N SER A 175 -14.30 -24.43 9.35
CA SER A 175 -14.44 -23.02 9.72
C SER A 175 -14.61 -22.08 8.53
N ILE A 176 -14.16 -22.49 7.34
CA ILE A 176 -14.33 -21.72 6.11
C ILE A 176 -15.15 -22.48 5.06
N ALA A 177 -15.97 -23.45 5.50
CA ALA A 177 -16.72 -24.30 4.57
C ALA A 177 -17.69 -23.48 3.71
N ALA A 178 -17.78 -23.83 2.43
CA ALA A 178 -18.63 -23.16 1.46
C ALA A 178 -20.12 -23.23 1.83
N ASN A 179 -20.55 -24.33 2.45
CA ASN A 179 -21.94 -24.52 2.88
C ASN A 179 -22.39 -23.55 4.00
N VAL A 180 -21.45 -22.90 4.68
CA VAL A 180 -21.68 -21.86 5.70
C VAL A 180 -21.20 -20.49 5.24
N ASP A 181 -21.20 -20.27 3.91
CA ASP A 181 -20.78 -19.01 3.27
C ASP A 181 -19.36 -18.62 3.69
N PHE A 182 -18.41 -19.55 3.53
CA PHE A 182 -17.00 -19.37 3.86
C PHE A 182 -16.75 -18.93 5.31
N GLY A 183 -17.55 -19.50 6.22
CA GLY A 183 -17.49 -19.20 7.64
C GLY A 183 -18.32 -18.00 8.08
N LYS A 184 -18.83 -17.17 7.16
CA LYS A 184 -19.64 -15.98 7.51
C LYS A 184 -20.85 -16.34 8.37
N ASN A 185 -21.48 -17.47 8.08
CA ASN A 185 -22.64 -17.98 8.83
C ASN A 185 -22.25 -18.99 9.92
N ALA A 186 -20.96 -19.25 10.14
CA ALA A 186 -20.50 -20.17 11.17
C ALA A 186 -20.62 -19.54 12.57
N ALA A 187 -21.20 -20.28 13.49
CA ALA A 187 -21.27 -19.92 14.90
C ALA A 187 -20.19 -20.68 15.68
N TYR A 188 -19.07 -20.03 15.95
CA TYR A 188 -17.97 -20.60 16.75
C TYR A 188 -18.24 -20.61 18.26
N GLU A 189 -19.47 -20.25 18.68
CA GLU A 189 -19.83 -20.15 20.11
C GLU A 189 -18.88 -19.28 20.94
N LEU A 190 -18.13 -18.37 20.30
CA LEU A 190 -17.24 -17.43 20.96
C LEU A 190 -18.04 -16.26 21.53
N HIS A 191 -17.57 -15.68 22.62
CA HIS A 191 -18.18 -14.50 23.26
C HIS A 191 -17.30 -13.23 23.13
N PRO A 192 -17.03 -12.72 21.90
CA PRO A 192 -16.16 -11.56 21.68
C PRO A 192 -16.68 -10.27 22.31
N ALA A 193 -17.97 -10.19 22.66
CA ALA A 193 -18.52 -9.05 23.40
C ALA A 193 -17.80 -8.81 24.73
N VAL A 194 -17.25 -9.86 25.36
CA VAL A 194 -16.48 -9.75 26.61
C VAL A 194 -15.20 -8.93 26.41
N LEU A 195 -14.61 -8.94 25.21
CA LEU A 195 -13.44 -8.13 24.87
C LEU A 195 -13.71 -6.61 24.96
N ARG A 196 -14.98 -6.19 24.88
CA ARG A 196 -15.37 -4.77 24.88
C ARG A 196 -15.74 -4.25 26.28
N VAL A 197 -15.74 -5.11 27.30
CA VAL A 197 -16.23 -4.75 28.64
C VAL A 197 -15.21 -3.91 29.41
N SER A 198 -13.92 -4.22 29.32
CA SER A 198 -12.85 -3.44 29.96
C SER A 198 -11.50 -3.66 29.27
N ARG A 199 -10.61 -2.66 29.34
CA ARG A 199 -9.23 -2.76 28.81
C ARG A 199 -8.43 -3.91 29.44
N HIS A 200 -8.54 -4.10 30.76
CA HIS A 200 -7.87 -5.20 31.44
C HIS A 200 -8.32 -6.58 30.94
N LEU A 201 -9.64 -6.76 30.77
CA LEU A 201 -10.17 -8.00 30.17
C LEU A 201 -9.76 -8.15 28.72
N TYR A 202 -9.74 -7.07 27.94
CA TYR A 202 -9.27 -7.10 26.56
C TYR A 202 -7.83 -7.64 26.47
N GLU A 203 -6.89 -7.02 27.19
CA GLU A 203 -5.47 -7.37 27.16
C GLU A 203 -5.24 -8.85 27.51
N ARG A 204 -5.91 -9.35 28.54
CA ARG A 204 -5.80 -10.76 28.96
C ARG A 204 -6.50 -11.72 27.99
N SER A 205 -7.72 -11.39 27.57
CA SER A 205 -8.56 -12.27 26.75
C SER A 205 -8.04 -12.40 25.31
N VAL A 206 -7.42 -11.35 24.77
CA VAL A 206 -6.74 -11.39 23.46
C VAL A 206 -5.63 -12.44 23.49
N GLY A 207 -4.86 -12.51 24.57
CA GLY A 207 -3.84 -13.55 24.76
C GLY A 207 -4.42 -14.96 24.79
N VAL A 208 -5.60 -15.17 25.39
CA VAL A 208 -6.29 -16.47 25.39
C VAL A 208 -6.84 -16.82 24.01
N LEU A 209 -7.60 -15.90 23.40
CA LEU A 209 -8.25 -16.10 22.10
C LEU A 209 -7.23 -16.38 20.99
N TYR A 210 -6.19 -15.54 20.86
CA TYR A 210 -5.24 -15.66 19.75
C TYR A 210 -4.00 -16.50 20.11
N GLY A 211 -3.71 -16.69 21.40
CA GLY A 211 -2.55 -17.46 21.86
C GLY A 211 -2.80 -18.96 22.03
N LEU A 212 -4.00 -19.37 22.43
CA LEU A 212 -4.31 -20.78 22.71
C LEU A 212 -5.03 -21.50 21.58
N ASN A 213 -5.76 -20.78 20.71
CA ASN A 213 -6.39 -21.40 19.54
C ASN A 213 -5.38 -21.59 18.41
N VAL A 214 -5.55 -22.69 17.69
CA VAL A 214 -5.03 -22.83 16.33
C VAL A 214 -6.05 -22.21 15.40
N PHE A 215 -5.60 -21.30 14.53
CA PHE A 215 -6.44 -20.76 13.47
C PHE A 215 -6.10 -21.40 12.13
N TYR A 216 -7.14 -21.70 11.38
CA TYR A 216 -7.08 -22.19 10.02
C TYR A 216 -7.03 -21.01 9.05
N VAL A 217 -6.20 -21.13 8.02
CA VAL A 217 -6.19 -20.21 6.88
C VAL A 217 -5.91 -20.99 5.60
N ALA A 218 -6.72 -20.78 4.57
CA ALA A 218 -6.50 -21.33 3.25
C ALA A 218 -6.03 -20.23 2.29
N CYS A 219 -4.83 -20.42 1.74
CA CYS A 219 -4.24 -19.62 0.69
C CYS A 219 -4.52 -20.30 -0.66
N MET A 220 -5.64 -19.91 -1.26
CA MET A 220 -6.14 -20.47 -2.51
C MET A 220 -5.83 -19.55 -3.70
N PRO A 221 -5.84 -20.06 -4.94
CA PRO A 221 -5.65 -19.26 -6.15
C PRO A 221 -6.80 -18.26 -6.37
N ASP A 222 -6.50 -17.10 -6.94
CA ASP A 222 -7.39 -15.93 -7.02
C ASP A 222 -8.76 -16.20 -7.67
N ARG A 223 -8.81 -17.14 -8.63
CA ARG A 223 -10.08 -17.53 -9.30
C ARG A 223 -11.11 -18.14 -8.36
N TRP A 224 -10.72 -18.56 -7.17
CA TRP A 224 -11.64 -19.14 -6.20
C TRP A 224 -12.23 -18.10 -5.27
N ASN A 225 -11.64 -16.90 -5.30
CA ASN A 225 -12.15 -15.73 -4.60
C ASN A 225 -13.00 -14.84 -5.52
N MET A 226 -13.70 -15.45 -6.49
CA MET A 226 -14.58 -14.77 -7.44
C MET A 226 -15.67 -13.95 -6.75
N SER A 227 -16.06 -14.32 -5.53
CA SER A 227 -16.98 -13.51 -4.75
C SER A 227 -16.35 -12.19 -4.32
N THR A 228 -15.11 -12.16 -3.83
CA THR A 228 -14.52 -10.91 -3.26
C THR A 228 -13.75 -10.06 -4.26
N GLY A 229 -13.37 -10.62 -5.41
CA GLY A 229 -12.57 -9.90 -6.41
C GLY A 229 -11.15 -9.56 -5.94
N GLN A 230 -10.77 -9.96 -4.72
CA GLN A 230 -9.44 -9.76 -4.17
C GLN A 230 -8.83 -11.09 -3.71
N PRO A 231 -7.51 -11.26 -3.81
CA PRO A 231 -6.84 -12.50 -3.48
C PRO A 231 -6.59 -12.62 -1.98
N ASN A 232 -7.62 -12.45 -1.15
CA ASN A 232 -7.47 -12.54 0.29
C ASN A 232 -7.46 -14.00 0.77
N PRO A 233 -6.64 -14.34 1.77
CA PRO A 233 -6.66 -15.68 2.38
C PRO A 233 -7.99 -15.92 3.12
N SER A 234 -8.54 -17.13 2.99
CA SER A 234 -9.81 -17.52 3.64
C SER A 234 -9.54 -18.06 5.04
N SER A 235 -10.10 -17.42 6.06
CA SER A 235 -9.89 -17.76 7.47
C SER A 235 -11.12 -17.34 8.29
N PRO A 236 -11.36 -17.94 9.47
CA PRO A 236 -12.36 -17.44 10.40
C PRO A 236 -12.19 -15.96 10.72
N ILE A 237 -10.96 -15.43 10.73
CA ILE A 237 -10.71 -14.01 10.99
C ILE A 237 -11.17 -13.13 9.82
N THR A 238 -11.08 -13.65 8.60
CA THR A 238 -11.28 -12.92 7.35
C THR A 238 -12.66 -13.15 6.73
N ARG A 239 -13.49 -14.02 7.34
CA ARG A 239 -14.83 -14.43 6.89
C ARG A 239 -15.84 -13.31 6.61
N TRP A 240 -15.61 -12.10 7.15
CA TRP A 240 -16.47 -10.95 6.91
C TRP A 240 -16.02 -10.09 5.74
N TRP A 241 -14.89 -10.42 5.10
CA TRP A 241 -14.40 -9.71 3.93
C TRP A 241 -15.31 -9.98 2.75
N SER A 242 -16.23 -9.05 2.53
CA SER A 242 -17.13 -9.01 1.39
C SER A 242 -16.47 -8.26 0.24
N PRO A 243 -16.72 -8.62 -1.04
CA PRO A 243 -16.37 -7.76 -2.19
C PRO A 243 -16.88 -6.33 -2.04
N ASP A 244 -18.10 -6.20 -1.49
CA ASP A 244 -18.88 -4.96 -1.56
C ASP A 244 -18.42 -3.90 -0.55
N ILE A 245 -17.59 -4.30 0.42
CA ILE A 245 -17.09 -3.41 1.47
C ILE A 245 -15.58 -3.42 1.33
N LYS A 246 -14.96 -2.23 1.16
CA LYS A 246 -13.51 -2.11 1.25
C LYS A 246 -13.09 -2.52 2.64
N HIS A 247 -12.61 -3.74 2.74
CA HIS A 247 -12.02 -4.22 3.96
C HIS A 247 -10.54 -3.92 3.96
N PRO A 248 -9.95 -3.71 5.14
CA PRO A 248 -8.51 -3.66 5.25
C PRO A 248 -7.91 -4.90 4.60
N THR A 249 -6.83 -4.71 3.85
CA THR A 249 -6.09 -5.84 3.27
C THR A 249 -5.67 -6.80 4.40
N ALA A 250 -5.36 -8.06 4.08
CA ALA A 250 -4.89 -8.95 5.14
C ALA A 250 -3.66 -8.40 5.87
N ALA A 251 -2.78 -7.69 5.16
CA ALA A 251 -1.64 -6.98 5.71
C ALA A 251 -2.02 -5.95 6.80
N GLU A 252 -3.20 -5.34 6.71
CA GLU A 252 -3.69 -4.32 7.65
C GLU A 252 -4.45 -4.94 8.85
N SER A 253 -4.68 -6.25 8.85
CA SER A 253 -5.46 -6.91 9.91
C SER A 253 -4.63 -7.17 11.16
N SER A 254 -4.74 -6.28 12.15
CA SER A 254 -4.11 -6.47 13.48
C SER A 254 -4.55 -7.76 14.19
N ALA A 255 -5.68 -8.37 13.80
CA ALA A 255 -6.13 -9.65 14.34
C ALA A 255 -5.27 -10.82 13.85
N LEU A 256 -4.83 -10.80 12.58
CA LEU A 256 -3.96 -11.85 12.04
C LEU A 256 -2.59 -11.85 12.74
N GLN A 257 -2.04 -10.65 13.00
CA GLN A 257 -0.79 -10.45 13.73
C GLN A 257 -0.79 -10.98 15.18
N LYS A 258 -1.97 -11.11 15.79
CA LYS A 258 -2.11 -11.56 17.18
C LYS A 258 -2.08 -13.08 17.33
N VAL A 259 -2.39 -13.82 16.26
CA VAL A 259 -2.48 -15.28 16.28
C VAL A 259 -1.11 -15.90 16.49
N ARG A 260 -0.99 -16.78 17.48
CA ARG A 260 0.26 -17.46 17.80
C ARG A 260 0.39 -18.86 17.21
N GLN A 261 -0.71 -19.43 16.72
CA GLN A 261 -0.72 -20.80 16.18
C GLN A 261 -1.54 -20.85 14.89
N TRP A 262 -0.86 -21.16 13.78
CA TRP A 262 -1.47 -21.24 12.45
C TRP A 262 -1.39 -22.65 11.88
N LEU A 263 -2.51 -23.11 11.31
CA LEU A 263 -2.56 -24.16 10.29
C LEU A 263 -2.85 -23.48 8.95
N VAL A 264 -1.86 -23.47 8.07
CA VAL A 264 -1.91 -22.78 6.77
C VAL A 264 -2.01 -23.83 5.68
N VAL A 265 -3.13 -23.83 4.97
CA VAL A 265 -3.32 -24.69 3.80
C VAL A 265 -3.00 -23.91 2.54
N VAL A 266 -2.09 -24.43 1.73
CA VAL A 266 -1.65 -23.77 0.49
C VAL A 266 -2.00 -24.67 -0.69
N HIS A 267 -2.72 -24.10 -1.66
CA HIS A 267 -3.02 -24.78 -2.91
C HIS A 267 -2.20 -24.18 -4.07
N PRO A 268 -1.19 -24.89 -4.62
CA PRO A 268 -0.29 -24.37 -5.64
C PRO A 268 -0.86 -24.36 -7.06
N ALA A 269 -2.16 -24.62 -7.24
CA ALA A 269 -2.80 -24.59 -8.56
C ALA A 269 -2.70 -23.20 -9.21
N ASN A 270 -2.19 -23.18 -10.43
CA ASN A 270 -2.15 -22.03 -11.31
C ASN A 270 -3.36 -22.05 -12.24
N MET A 271 -4.43 -21.37 -11.83
CA MET A 271 -5.60 -21.20 -12.68
C MET A 271 -5.56 -19.91 -13.52
N GLY A 272 -4.46 -19.15 -13.49
CA GLY A 272 -4.26 -17.89 -14.21
C GLY A 272 -3.49 -18.04 -15.52
N ASN A 273 -3.75 -17.15 -16.48
CA ASN A 273 -2.84 -16.90 -17.59
C ASN A 273 -2.60 -15.39 -17.69
N PRO A 274 -1.39 -14.89 -17.39
CA PRO A 274 -0.16 -15.65 -17.10
C PRO A 274 -0.17 -16.34 -15.72
N PRO A 275 0.80 -17.25 -15.45
CA PRO A 275 1.03 -17.80 -14.13
C PRO A 275 1.25 -16.67 -13.13
N HIS A 276 0.53 -16.72 -12.02
CA HIS A 276 0.72 -15.81 -10.91
C HIS A 276 0.93 -16.63 -9.64
N ILE A 277 1.89 -16.22 -8.81
CA ILE A 277 2.00 -16.70 -7.43
C ILE A 277 0.66 -16.44 -6.76
N PRO A 278 0.06 -17.41 -6.03
CA PRO A 278 -1.17 -17.18 -5.31
C PRO A 278 -1.01 -15.96 -4.39
N GLN A 279 -1.65 -14.84 -4.72
CA GLN A 279 -1.41 -13.58 -4.00
C GLN A 279 -1.91 -13.67 -2.54
N SER A 280 -2.77 -14.64 -2.23
CA SER A 280 -3.26 -14.94 -0.90
C SER A 280 -2.19 -15.41 0.09
N ILE A 281 -1.19 -16.22 -0.32
CA ILE A 281 -0.09 -16.61 0.58
C ILE A 281 0.86 -15.43 0.82
N THR A 282 1.15 -14.64 -0.22
CA THR A 282 1.95 -13.42 -0.11
C THR A 282 1.33 -12.44 0.89
N THR A 283 0.05 -12.12 0.69
CA THR A 283 -0.67 -11.17 1.56
C THR A 283 -0.79 -11.69 3.00
N PHE A 284 -0.97 -13.01 3.18
CA PHE A 284 -0.96 -13.63 4.50
C PHE A 284 0.41 -13.50 5.20
N CYS A 285 1.50 -13.82 4.50
CA CYS A 285 2.85 -13.74 5.08
C CYS A 285 3.22 -12.29 5.43
N GLN A 286 2.90 -11.33 4.56
CA GLN A 286 3.05 -9.89 4.82
C GLN A 286 2.27 -9.45 6.07
N ALA A 287 1.07 -10.02 6.29
CA ALA A 287 0.25 -9.69 7.45
C ALA A 287 0.86 -10.15 8.78
N ILE A 288 1.60 -11.26 8.80
CA ILE A 288 2.08 -11.86 10.05
C ILE A 288 3.59 -11.70 10.27
N CYS A 289 4.36 -11.19 9.30
CA CYS A 289 5.82 -11.11 9.41
C CYS A 289 6.29 -10.15 10.51
N GLN A 290 5.54 -9.07 10.80
CA GLN A 290 5.87 -8.13 11.89
C GLN A 290 5.71 -8.75 13.28
N ASN A 291 4.84 -9.74 13.41
CA ASN A 291 4.52 -10.41 14.67
C ASN A 291 4.44 -11.92 14.42
N PRO A 292 5.60 -12.58 14.21
CA PRO A 292 5.62 -13.96 13.78
C PRO A 292 4.91 -14.88 14.80
N PRO A 293 4.22 -15.93 14.32
CA PRO A 293 3.56 -16.88 15.19
C PRO A 293 4.57 -17.73 15.96
N VAL A 294 4.13 -18.30 17.07
CA VAL A 294 4.94 -19.26 17.83
C VAL A 294 5.00 -20.59 17.09
N ASN A 295 3.85 -21.05 16.58
CA ASN A 295 3.71 -22.31 15.88
C ASN A 295 3.10 -22.07 14.49
N MET A 296 3.70 -22.68 13.48
CA MET A 296 3.23 -22.60 12.11
C MET A 296 3.31 -23.99 11.46
N ASP A 297 2.17 -24.50 11.02
CA ASP A 297 2.03 -25.76 10.30
C ASP A 297 1.54 -25.47 8.87
N ILE A 298 2.43 -25.60 7.90
CA ILE A 298 2.13 -25.41 6.47
C ILE A 298 1.77 -26.78 5.88
N ALA A 299 0.54 -26.88 5.38
CA ALA A 299 0.01 -28.07 4.75
C ALA A 299 -0.27 -27.80 3.27
N LEU A 300 0.35 -28.57 2.37
CA LEU A 300 0.20 -28.45 0.93
C LEU A 300 -0.89 -29.38 0.41
N VAL A 301 -1.73 -28.89 -0.51
CA VAL A 301 -2.68 -29.74 -1.23
C VAL A 301 -1.91 -30.58 -2.27
N PRO A 302 -1.96 -31.93 -2.25
CA PRO A 302 -1.23 -32.78 -3.18
C PRO A 302 -1.63 -32.58 -4.66
N LYS A 303 -0.73 -32.99 -5.57
CA LYS A 303 -0.94 -32.87 -7.02
C LYS A 303 -2.06 -33.79 -7.49
N GLY A 304 -3.04 -33.23 -8.21
CA GLY A 304 -4.10 -34.02 -8.85
C GLY A 304 -5.33 -34.27 -7.99
N VAL A 305 -5.34 -33.79 -6.73
CA VAL A 305 -6.55 -33.75 -5.90
C VAL A 305 -7.67 -33.03 -6.66
N GLN A 306 -7.36 -31.86 -7.24
CA GLN A 306 -8.33 -31.14 -8.04
C GLN A 306 -8.48 -31.76 -9.44
N VAL A 307 -9.71 -32.15 -9.77
CA VAL A 307 -10.07 -32.72 -11.07
C VAL A 307 -9.85 -31.70 -12.20
N GLY A 308 -9.25 -32.17 -13.29
CA GLY A 308 -9.09 -31.37 -14.51
C GLY A 308 -7.86 -30.48 -14.54
N LEU A 309 -7.03 -30.51 -13.50
CA LEU A 309 -5.69 -29.90 -13.54
C LEU A 309 -4.66 -30.94 -14.01
N ASN A 310 -3.76 -30.50 -14.89
CA ASN A 310 -2.58 -31.23 -15.33
C ASN A 310 -1.34 -30.71 -14.59
N ASP A 311 -0.20 -31.40 -14.74
CA ASP A 311 1.06 -31.00 -14.09
C ASP A 311 1.52 -29.56 -14.43
N HIS A 312 1.19 -29.06 -15.63
CA HIS A 312 1.53 -27.69 -16.05
C HIS A 312 0.59 -26.62 -15.49
N ASP A 313 -0.52 -27.04 -14.87
CA ASP A 313 -1.48 -26.15 -14.21
C ASP A 313 -1.09 -25.91 -12.74
N TYR A 314 0.12 -26.29 -12.32
CA TYR A 314 0.67 -26.00 -11.00
C TYR A 314 1.86 -25.06 -11.11
N THR A 315 1.88 -24.03 -10.25
CA THR A 315 3.07 -23.19 -10.10
C THR A 315 4.16 -24.00 -9.38
N PRO A 316 5.45 -23.89 -9.76
CA PRO A 316 6.54 -24.52 -9.04
C PRO A 316 6.47 -24.20 -7.54
N ILE A 317 6.58 -25.23 -6.69
CA ILE A 317 6.34 -25.06 -5.24
C ILE A 317 7.34 -24.12 -4.58
N GLU A 318 8.58 -24.06 -5.08
CA GLU A 318 9.60 -23.10 -4.65
C GLU A 318 9.11 -21.65 -4.81
N GLU A 319 8.44 -21.36 -5.92
CA GLU A 319 7.90 -20.02 -6.22
C GLU A 319 6.68 -19.72 -5.34
N VAL A 320 5.75 -20.68 -5.18
CA VAL A 320 4.56 -20.55 -4.33
C VAL A 320 4.93 -20.30 -2.87
N LEU A 321 5.98 -20.95 -2.37
CA LEU A 321 6.41 -20.86 -0.97
C LEU A 321 7.46 -19.78 -0.70
N THR A 322 7.91 -19.06 -1.73
CA THR A 322 8.87 -17.95 -1.58
C THR A 322 8.44 -16.92 -0.52
N PRO A 323 7.14 -16.54 -0.40
CA PRO A 323 6.71 -15.59 0.62
C PRO A 323 6.92 -16.04 2.07
N LEU A 324 7.06 -17.35 2.34
CA LEU A 324 7.36 -17.83 3.70
C LEU A 324 8.73 -17.34 4.21
N ARG A 325 9.65 -16.95 3.31
CA ARG A 325 10.92 -16.33 3.67
C ARG A 325 10.76 -14.96 4.36
N LEU A 326 9.58 -14.34 4.27
CA LEU A 326 9.25 -13.12 5.01
C LEU A 326 9.10 -13.37 6.51
N ILE A 327 8.80 -14.61 6.91
CA ILE A 327 8.51 -14.96 8.28
C ILE A 327 9.81 -15.46 8.91
N SER A 328 10.22 -14.83 10.01
CA SER A 328 11.36 -15.25 10.83
C SER A 328 10.95 -15.31 12.30
N GLY A 329 11.71 -16.01 13.15
CA GLY A 329 11.44 -16.09 14.60
C GLY A 329 10.34 -17.06 15.02
N VAL A 330 9.91 -17.99 14.15
CA VAL A 330 8.93 -19.02 14.48
C VAL A 330 9.58 -20.09 15.37
N LYS A 331 8.95 -20.44 16.49
CA LYS A 331 9.49 -21.45 17.41
C LYS A 331 9.32 -22.88 16.91
N THR A 332 8.21 -23.17 16.25
CA THR A 332 7.92 -24.49 15.69
C THR A 332 7.33 -24.33 14.31
N PHE A 333 8.08 -24.78 13.31
CA PHE A 333 7.70 -24.76 11.91
C PHE A 333 7.57 -26.20 11.39
N LYS A 334 6.54 -26.46 10.59
CA LYS A 334 6.33 -27.74 9.90
C LYS A 334 5.86 -27.48 8.48
N LEU A 335 6.38 -28.26 7.54
CA LEU A 335 5.93 -28.30 6.15
C LEU A 335 5.61 -29.74 5.80
N ARG A 336 4.40 -30.00 5.30
CA ARG A 336 3.89 -31.34 5.01
C ARG A 336 2.76 -31.30 3.99
N ASP A 337 2.30 -32.46 3.55
CA ASP A 337 1.04 -32.57 2.82
C ASP A 337 -0.17 -32.42 3.77
N THR A 338 -1.28 -32.00 3.18
CA THR A 338 -2.60 -31.96 3.82
C THR A 338 -3.13 -33.37 4.07
N THR A 339 -3.90 -33.50 5.14
CA THR A 339 -4.81 -34.62 5.33
C THR A 339 -6.15 -34.32 4.65
N PRO A 340 -6.97 -35.33 4.29
CA PRO A 340 -8.29 -35.12 3.68
C PRO A 340 -9.15 -34.09 4.40
N HIS A 341 -9.16 -34.13 5.73
CA HIS A 341 -10.00 -33.24 6.55
C HIS A 341 -9.48 -31.80 6.64
N GLU A 342 -8.28 -31.50 6.16
CA GLU A 342 -7.71 -30.15 6.12
C GLU A 342 -7.99 -29.45 4.80
N ILE A 343 -8.36 -30.21 3.75
CA ILE A 343 -8.65 -29.66 2.43
C ILE A 343 -9.99 -28.90 2.49
N PRO A 344 -10.07 -27.65 2.00
CA PRO A 344 -11.34 -26.93 1.88
C PRO A 344 -12.36 -27.72 1.04
N ASP A 345 -13.63 -27.67 1.43
CA ASP A 345 -14.75 -28.32 0.71
C ASP A 345 -15.02 -27.74 -0.69
N THR A 346 -14.32 -26.67 -1.07
CA THR A 346 -14.29 -26.15 -2.43
C THR A 346 -13.37 -26.92 -3.37
N ILE A 347 -12.43 -27.73 -2.85
CA ILE A 347 -11.59 -28.61 -3.67
C ILE A 347 -12.28 -29.97 -3.82
N ASP A 348 -12.52 -30.36 -5.07
CA ASP A 348 -13.04 -31.68 -5.40
C ASP A 348 -12.10 -32.81 -4.92
N GLN A 349 -12.64 -33.97 -4.56
CA GLN A 349 -11.91 -35.23 -4.26
C GLN A 349 -10.93 -35.20 -3.06
N ASP A 350 -11.32 -34.55 -1.97
CA ASP A 350 -10.55 -34.52 -0.71
C ASP A 350 -10.29 -35.91 -0.10
N ASP A 351 -11.24 -36.85 -0.22
CA ASP A 351 -11.14 -38.21 0.34
C ASP A 351 -9.94 -39.02 -0.19
N ASP A 352 -9.52 -38.78 -1.45
CA ASP A 352 -8.45 -39.52 -2.11
C ASP A 352 -7.06 -38.83 -1.97
N ALA A 353 -6.98 -37.69 -1.28
CA ALA A 353 -5.75 -36.92 -1.07
C ALA A 353 -4.48 -37.75 -0.73
N PRO A 354 -4.52 -38.79 0.12
CA PRO A 354 -3.34 -39.56 0.49
C PRO A 354 -2.76 -40.42 -0.64
N PHE A 355 -3.49 -40.61 -1.74
CA PHE A 355 -3.05 -41.40 -2.89
C PHE A 355 -2.38 -40.54 -3.98
N TYR A 356 -2.47 -39.23 -3.86
CA TYR A 356 -1.88 -38.29 -4.80
C TYR A 356 -0.43 -37.98 -4.44
N PRO A 357 0.45 -37.75 -5.44
CA PRO A 357 1.84 -37.47 -5.20
C PRO A 357 2.03 -36.12 -4.49
N SER A 358 2.98 -36.10 -3.54
CA SER A 358 3.33 -34.89 -2.79
C SER A 358 3.98 -33.85 -3.71
N HIS A 359 3.76 -32.57 -3.41
CA HIS A 359 4.57 -31.49 -4.01
C HIS A 359 6.01 -31.47 -3.49
N LEU A 360 6.28 -32.05 -2.32
CA LEU A 360 7.58 -32.03 -1.66
C LEU A 360 8.52 -33.14 -2.15
N GLU A 361 7.99 -34.19 -2.78
CA GLU A 361 8.79 -35.31 -3.33
C GLU A 361 9.86 -34.83 -4.32
N ASP A 362 9.55 -33.79 -5.10
CA ASP A 362 10.47 -33.21 -6.09
C ASP A 362 11.50 -32.23 -5.47
N TYR A 363 11.28 -31.79 -4.22
CA TYR A 363 12.02 -30.69 -3.59
C TYR A 363 12.43 -30.97 -2.13
N PRO A 364 13.21 -32.04 -1.86
CA PRO A 364 13.55 -32.46 -0.50
C PRO A 364 14.42 -31.43 0.26
N VAL A 365 15.11 -30.53 -0.44
CA VAL A 365 15.94 -29.48 0.17
C VAL A 365 15.10 -28.29 0.61
N LEU A 366 13.97 -28.04 -0.05
CA LEU A 366 13.13 -26.86 0.20
C LEU A 366 12.55 -26.86 1.61
N GLU A 367 12.12 -28.01 2.12
CA GLU A 367 11.63 -28.15 3.50
C GLU A 367 12.69 -27.71 4.52
N VAL A 368 13.93 -28.18 4.35
CA VAL A 368 15.03 -27.85 5.27
C VAL A 368 15.36 -26.37 5.19
N GLU A 369 15.43 -25.82 3.98
CA GLU A 369 15.72 -24.40 3.75
C GLU A 369 14.67 -23.49 4.41
N LEU A 370 13.39 -23.71 4.12
CA LEU A 370 12.29 -22.92 4.68
C LEU A 370 12.22 -23.07 6.20
N THR A 371 12.43 -24.28 6.73
CA THR A 371 12.46 -24.50 8.18
C THR A 371 13.57 -23.69 8.85
N LEU A 372 14.78 -23.70 8.29
CA LEU A 372 15.89 -22.92 8.82
C LEU A 372 15.63 -21.41 8.72
N SER A 373 15.08 -20.95 7.60
CA SER A 373 14.73 -19.54 7.39
C SER A 373 13.66 -19.06 8.38
N CYS A 374 12.55 -19.79 8.51
CA CYS A 374 11.43 -19.43 9.39
C CYS A 374 11.77 -19.45 10.88
N ILE A 375 12.69 -20.34 11.30
CA ILE A 375 13.14 -20.43 12.70
C ILE A 375 14.24 -19.40 13.01
N SER A 376 14.96 -18.94 11.98
CA SER A 376 16.04 -17.97 12.15
C SER A 376 15.52 -16.69 12.82
N THR A 377 16.38 -16.05 13.62
CA THR A 377 16.14 -14.72 14.20
C THR A 377 16.86 -13.62 13.41
N ASP A 378 17.36 -13.95 12.22
CA ASP A 378 18.02 -12.97 11.35
C ASP A 378 17.05 -11.86 10.94
N LEU A 379 17.58 -10.65 10.80
CA LEU A 379 16.82 -9.50 10.33
C LEU A 379 16.44 -9.72 8.87
N VAL A 380 15.14 -9.61 8.58
CA VAL A 380 14.58 -9.70 7.23
C VAL A 380 14.12 -8.31 6.83
N GLU A 381 14.69 -7.77 5.74
CA GLU A 381 14.19 -6.53 5.15
C GLU A 381 12.89 -6.79 4.41
N PHE A 382 11.91 -5.89 4.49
CA PHE A 382 10.60 -6.07 3.86
C PHE A 382 10.47 -5.14 2.66
N ALA A 383 10.60 -5.67 1.43
CA ALA A 383 10.53 -4.85 0.23
C ALA A 383 9.17 -4.17 0.05
N PHE A 384 8.09 -4.79 0.54
CA PHE A 384 6.76 -4.18 0.54
C PHE A 384 6.64 -2.99 1.49
N ASP A 385 7.25 -3.03 2.68
CA ASP A 385 7.26 -1.87 3.59
C ASP A 385 8.11 -0.74 3.01
N MET A 386 9.27 -1.08 2.43
CA MET A 386 10.09 -0.12 1.68
C MET A 386 9.32 0.49 0.49
N HIS A 387 8.52 -0.30 -0.23
CA HIS A 387 7.70 0.17 -1.34
C HIS A 387 6.60 1.15 -0.88
N CYS A 388 5.91 0.86 0.23
CA CYS A 388 4.92 1.76 0.81
C CYS A 388 5.53 3.13 1.14
N ARG A 389 6.72 3.15 1.77
CA ARG A 389 7.46 4.37 2.10
C ARG A 389 7.93 5.13 0.85
N LEU A 390 8.45 4.41 -0.14
CA LEU A 390 8.83 4.99 -1.44
C LEU A 390 7.63 5.62 -2.15
N LEU A 391 6.48 4.95 -2.17
CA LEU A 391 5.27 5.44 -2.79
C LEU A 391 4.77 6.69 -2.07
N ASN A 392 4.78 6.70 -0.73
CA ASN A 392 4.41 7.89 0.06
C ASN A 392 5.33 9.08 -0.25
N TYR A 393 6.64 8.84 -0.33
CA TYR A 393 7.62 9.86 -0.72
C TYR A 393 7.34 10.43 -2.11
N ALA A 394 7.09 9.57 -3.10
CA ALA A 394 6.77 10.02 -4.46
C ALA A 394 5.43 10.79 -4.52
N LYS A 395 4.40 10.30 -3.81
CA LYS A 395 3.08 10.93 -3.69
C LYS A 395 3.12 12.30 -3.04
N ALA A 396 4.06 12.56 -2.14
CA ALA A 396 4.20 13.86 -1.49
C ALA A 396 4.58 15.00 -2.47
N PHE A 397 5.15 14.67 -3.65
CA PHE A 397 5.42 15.65 -4.71
C PHE A 397 4.22 15.94 -5.62
N GLU A 398 3.15 15.15 -5.52
CA GLU A 398 1.96 15.30 -6.35
C GLU A 398 0.86 16.05 -5.58
N ALA A 399 0.49 17.22 -6.07
CA ALA A 399 -0.54 18.05 -5.43
C ALA A 399 -1.96 17.61 -5.84
N HIS A 400 -2.11 17.06 -7.05
CA HIS A 400 -3.41 16.65 -7.56
C HIS A 400 -3.77 15.24 -7.07
N GLU A 401 -4.70 15.15 -6.11
CA GLU A 401 -5.06 13.91 -5.41
C GLU A 401 -5.39 12.71 -6.33
N PRO A 402 -6.14 12.89 -7.42
CA PRO A 402 -6.38 11.82 -8.40
C PRO A 402 -5.09 11.29 -9.03
N PHE A 403 -4.18 12.16 -9.47
CA PHE A 403 -2.89 11.70 -10.01
C PHE A 403 -2.03 11.03 -8.93
N LYS A 404 -2.09 11.52 -7.69
CA LYS A 404 -1.43 10.91 -6.54
C LYS A 404 -1.90 9.47 -6.33
N LEU A 405 -3.21 9.23 -6.39
CA LEU A 405 -3.80 7.90 -6.24
C LEU A 405 -3.47 6.96 -7.41
N GLU A 406 -3.20 7.50 -8.60
CA GLU A 406 -2.79 6.69 -9.76
C GLU A 406 -1.31 6.30 -9.76
N MET A 407 -0.48 6.92 -8.91
CA MET A 407 0.94 6.60 -8.83
C MET A 407 1.14 5.13 -8.45
N ALA A 408 2.07 4.48 -9.13
CA ALA A 408 2.38 3.04 -9.02
C ALA A 408 1.29 2.05 -9.47
N LEU A 409 0.15 2.50 -10.01
CA LEU A 409 -0.81 1.61 -10.66
C LEU A 409 -0.23 1.04 -11.97
N ALA A 410 -0.41 -0.26 -12.20
CA ALA A 410 0.08 -0.94 -13.41
C ALA A 410 -0.65 -0.43 -14.66
N LYS A 411 -0.01 -0.43 -15.82
CA LYS A 411 -0.60 0.12 -17.05
C LYS A 411 -1.99 -0.49 -17.34
N GLY A 412 -3.01 0.36 -17.41
CA GLY A 412 -4.39 -0.05 -17.66
C GLY A 412 -5.26 -0.19 -16.41
N GLU A 413 -4.67 -0.26 -15.22
CA GLU A 413 -5.41 -0.19 -13.95
C GLU A 413 -6.02 1.21 -13.76
N ARG A 414 -7.14 1.27 -13.05
CA ARG A 414 -7.84 2.53 -12.74
C ARG A 414 -8.10 2.60 -11.26
N ILE A 415 -8.10 3.82 -10.73
CA ILE A 415 -8.62 4.07 -9.39
C ILE A 415 -10.10 3.70 -9.39
N VAL A 416 -10.56 3.07 -8.31
CA VAL A 416 -11.97 2.76 -8.12
C VAL A 416 -12.72 4.05 -7.79
N ASP A 417 -13.86 4.28 -8.45
CA ASP A 417 -14.66 5.51 -8.36
C ASP A 417 -14.90 5.98 -6.92
N GLU A 418 -15.04 5.08 -5.94
CA GLU A 418 -15.30 5.49 -4.55
C GLU A 418 -14.10 6.16 -3.87
N LEU A 419 -12.86 5.96 -4.34
CA LEU A 419 -11.68 6.66 -3.80
C LEU A 419 -11.61 8.10 -4.30
N ILE A 420 -12.12 8.38 -5.50
CA ILE A 420 -12.16 9.73 -6.08
C ILE A 420 -13.37 10.52 -5.53
N GLY A 421 -14.40 9.81 -5.07
CA GLY A 421 -15.62 10.40 -4.54
C GLY A 421 -16.47 11.05 -5.63
N SER A 422 -17.13 12.17 -5.30
CA SER A 422 -18.03 12.88 -6.24
C SER A 422 -17.36 13.36 -7.52
N ASN A 423 -16.03 13.42 -7.55
CA ASN A 423 -15.25 13.85 -8.70
C ASN A 423 -14.92 12.72 -9.68
N ALA A 424 -15.26 11.45 -9.37
CA ALA A 424 -14.99 10.31 -10.25
C ALA A 424 -15.48 10.55 -11.69
N TRP A 425 -16.68 11.11 -11.83
CA TRP A 425 -17.22 11.47 -13.14
C TRP A 425 -16.33 12.47 -13.88
N PHE A 426 -15.81 13.49 -13.21
CA PHE A 426 -14.92 14.48 -13.83
C PHE A 426 -13.60 13.81 -14.25
N HIS A 427 -13.02 12.96 -13.40
CA HIS A 427 -11.79 12.24 -13.73
C HIS A 427 -11.93 11.24 -14.89
N HIS A 428 -13.04 10.51 -14.95
CA HIS A 428 -13.24 9.51 -16.00
C HIS A 428 -13.78 10.08 -17.31
N ASN A 429 -14.55 11.16 -17.27
CA ASN A 429 -15.17 11.75 -18.47
C ASN A 429 -14.39 12.91 -19.07
N ASN A 430 -13.54 13.59 -18.30
CA ASN A 430 -12.55 14.44 -18.91
C ASN A 430 -11.58 13.54 -19.65
N ALA A 431 -11.48 13.71 -20.97
CA ALA A 431 -10.60 12.92 -21.83
C ALA A 431 -9.10 13.00 -21.46
N LEU A 432 -8.74 13.77 -20.42
CA LEU A 432 -7.38 13.97 -19.98
C LEU A 432 -6.97 12.88 -19.01
N ARG A 433 -6.37 11.84 -19.58
CA ARG A 433 -5.60 10.84 -18.86
C ARG A 433 -4.43 11.48 -18.12
N ASN A 434 -3.96 10.81 -17.07
CA ASN A 434 -2.77 11.24 -16.35
C ASN A 434 -1.56 11.25 -17.28
N PRO A 435 -0.99 12.43 -17.58
CA PRO A 435 0.06 12.56 -18.58
C PRO A 435 1.35 11.88 -18.15
N TYR A 436 1.54 11.67 -16.84
CA TYR A 436 2.74 11.07 -16.30
C TYR A 436 2.76 9.56 -16.48
N ARG A 437 1.58 8.94 -16.70
CA ARG A 437 1.41 7.48 -16.72
C ARG A 437 0.98 6.95 -18.08
N ASP A 438 0.06 7.62 -18.76
CA ASP A 438 -0.65 7.05 -19.92
C ASP A 438 -0.04 7.38 -21.29
N LEU A 439 1.03 8.18 -21.33
CA LEU A 439 1.72 8.52 -22.58
C LEU A 439 2.62 7.38 -23.09
N SER A 440 3.09 7.49 -24.34
CA SER A 440 4.08 6.58 -24.91
C SER A 440 5.35 6.55 -24.06
N ASP A 441 5.75 7.71 -23.57
CA ASP A 441 6.92 7.94 -22.74
C ASP A 441 6.45 8.13 -21.31
N ILE A 442 6.52 7.05 -20.54
CA ILE A 442 6.13 7.03 -19.14
C ILE A 442 7.09 7.92 -18.35
N HIS A 443 6.56 8.74 -17.45
CA HIS A 443 7.37 9.58 -16.59
C HIS A 443 8.34 8.69 -15.77
N PRO A 444 9.65 9.03 -15.66
CA PRO A 444 10.64 8.14 -15.05
C PRO A 444 10.30 7.65 -13.64
N VAL A 445 9.69 8.51 -12.81
CA VAL A 445 9.18 8.09 -11.49
C VAL A 445 8.09 7.03 -11.59
N GLU A 446 7.13 7.17 -12.52
CA GLU A 446 6.05 6.18 -12.69
C GLU A 446 6.60 4.86 -13.23
N ASP A 447 7.55 4.92 -14.17
CA ASP A 447 8.21 3.72 -14.71
C ASP A 447 8.97 2.96 -13.62
N HIS A 448 9.73 3.66 -12.78
CA HIS A 448 10.43 3.03 -11.66
C HIS A 448 9.50 2.53 -10.57
N LEU A 449 8.41 3.24 -10.24
CA LEU A 449 7.41 2.77 -9.28
C LEU A 449 6.69 1.51 -9.81
N GLN A 450 6.29 1.49 -11.09
CA GLN A 450 5.67 0.33 -11.72
C GLN A 450 6.59 -0.90 -11.73
N LYS A 451 7.91 -0.72 -11.79
CA LYS A 451 8.90 -1.81 -11.70
C LYS A 451 9.26 -2.18 -10.25
N ALA A 452 9.24 -1.21 -9.34
CA ALA A 452 9.47 -1.44 -7.92
C ALA A 452 8.35 -2.28 -7.28
N LYS A 453 7.10 -2.08 -7.71
CA LYS A 453 5.94 -2.84 -7.23
C LYS A 453 6.12 -4.37 -7.36
N PRO A 454 6.33 -4.94 -8.57
CA PRO A 454 6.55 -6.37 -8.70
C PRO A 454 7.82 -6.83 -7.98
N ALA A 455 8.92 -6.06 -7.98
CA ALA A 455 10.10 -6.42 -7.20
C ALA A 455 9.78 -6.55 -5.69
N SER A 456 8.96 -5.64 -5.17
CA SER A 456 8.42 -5.70 -3.80
C SER A 456 7.50 -6.91 -3.59
N ASP A 457 6.57 -7.17 -4.52
CA ASP A 457 5.62 -8.28 -4.42
C ASP A 457 6.33 -9.65 -4.44
N HIS A 458 7.47 -9.76 -5.15
CA HIS A 458 8.31 -10.97 -5.19
C HIS A 458 9.43 -10.98 -4.14
N GLN A 459 9.49 -9.95 -3.28
CA GLN A 459 10.51 -9.82 -2.25
C GLN A 459 11.96 -9.83 -2.80
N ASP A 460 12.16 -9.30 -4.01
CA ASP A 460 13.48 -9.06 -4.61
C ASP A 460 14.01 -7.70 -4.11
N VAL A 461 14.66 -7.75 -2.94
CA VAL A 461 15.16 -6.55 -2.23
C VAL A 461 16.17 -5.78 -3.07
N ASP A 462 17.07 -6.46 -3.77
CA ASP A 462 18.12 -5.81 -4.57
C ASP A 462 17.53 -5.08 -5.78
N LEU A 463 16.63 -5.75 -6.51
CA LEU A 463 15.94 -5.15 -7.65
C LEU A 463 15.02 -4.00 -7.20
N PHE A 464 14.35 -4.15 -6.06
CA PHE A 464 13.56 -3.08 -5.47
C PHE A 464 14.44 -1.86 -5.16
N LYS A 465 15.57 -2.04 -4.47
CA LYS A 465 16.51 -0.97 -4.11
C LYS A 465 17.07 -0.26 -5.34
N LEU A 466 17.33 -0.99 -6.43
CA LEU A 466 17.70 -0.42 -7.72
C LEU A 466 16.63 0.55 -8.27
N HIS A 467 15.36 0.14 -8.27
CA HIS A 467 14.26 0.98 -8.76
C HIS A 467 13.96 2.15 -7.83
N ARG A 468 14.04 1.94 -6.51
CA ARG A 468 13.98 3.02 -5.52
C ARG A 468 15.03 4.10 -5.79
N ALA A 469 16.28 3.72 -6.04
CA ALA A 469 17.33 4.66 -6.38
C ALA A 469 16.97 5.47 -7.65
N GLY A 470 16.34 4.84 -8.65
CA GLY A 470 15.83 5.52 -9.84
C GLY A 470 14.81 6.62 -9.54
N VAL A 471 13.82 6.33 -8.67
CA VAL A 471 12.83 7.34 -8.21
C VAL A 471 13.51 8.48 -7.46
N ILE A 472 14.39 8.15 -6.49
CA ILE A 472 15.08 9.14 -5.65
C ILE A 472 15.95 10.06 -6.52
N ASN A 473 16.77 9.49 -7.40
CA ASN A 473 17.66 10.26 -8.27
C ASN A 473 16.91 11.25 -9.16
N TYR A 474 15.67 10.92 -9.57
CA TYR A 474 14.84 11.81 -10.37
C TYR A 474 14.20 12.93 -9.54
N LEU A 475 13.71 12.61 -8.33
CA LEU A 475 13.04 13.57 -7.45
C LEU A 475 14.03 14.50 -6.71
N GLU A 476 15.26 14.06 -6.50
CA GLU A 476 16.25 14.77 -5.70
C GLU A 476 16.53 16.20 -6.20
N PRO A 477 16.75 16.45 -7.51
CA PRO A 477 16.91 17.82 -8.00
C PRO A 477 15.72 18.72 -7.70
N GLN A 478 14.49 18.18 -7.65
CA GLN A 478 13.30 18.94 -7.29
C GLN A 478 13.26 19.23 -5.78
N TYR A 479 13.57 18.23 -4.95
CA TYR A 479 13.72 18.41 -3.51
C TYR A 479 14.73 19.51 -3.18
N GLN A 480 15.91 19.49 -3.81
CA GLN A 480 16.96 20.47 -3.57
C GLN A 480 16.53 21.90 -3.94
N ARG A 481 15.75 22.08 -5.03
CA ARG A 481 15.17 23.39 -5.37
C ARG A 481 14.14 23.87 -4.34
N LEU A 482 13.27 22.96 -3.88
CA LEU A 482 12.29 23.24 -2.82
C LEU A 482 12.99 23.63 -1.52
N SER A 483 13.97 22.84 -1.10
CA SER A 483 14.79 23.06 0.09
C SER A 483 15.48 24.43 0.06
N ALA A 484 16.11 24.79 -1.06
CA ALA A 484 16.80 26.07 -1.24
C ALA A 484 15.82 27.26 -1.22
N SER A 485 14.69 27.15 -1.91
CA SER A 485 13.69 28.23 -1.96
C SER A 485 12.96 28.41 -0.62
N ALA A 486 12.64 27.32 0.08
CA ALA A 486 12.10 27.36 1.45
C ALA A 486 13.06 28.06 2.42
N THR A 487 14.36 27.75 2.32
CA THR A 487 15.40 28.38 3.15
C THR A 487 15.50 29.87 2.86
N ALA A 488 15.59 30.27 1.58
CA ALA A 488 15.65 31.67 1.20
C ALA A 488 14.42 32.47 1.67
N LEU A 489 13.22 31.88 1.58
CA LEU A 489 11.98 32.50 2.03
C LEU A 489 11.90 32.60 3.56
N THR A 490 12.34 31.57 4.28
CA THR A 490 12.41 31.57 5.75
C THR A 490 13.41 32.60 6.26
N ASP A 491 14.59 32.69 5.64
CA ASP A 491 15.61 33.69 5.98
C ASP A 491 15.10 35.11 5.73
N PHE A 492 14.36 35.32 4.64
CA PHE A 492 13.69 36.59 4.37
C PHE A 492 12.67 36.93 5.47
N ILE A 493 11.78 35.99 5.83
CA ILE A 493 10.77 36.20 6.87
C ILE A 493 11.43 36.58 8.20
N ARG A 494 12.43 35.80 8.64
CA ARG A 494 13.21 36.08 9.86
C ARG A 494 13.89 37.46 9.80
N GLY A 495 14.42 37.83 8.65
CA GLY A 495 15.00 39.17 8.44
C GLY A 495 13.97 40.31 8.49
N GLN A 496 12.71 40.03 8.18
CA GLN A 496 11.59 40.98 8.21
C GLN A 496 10.77 40.95 9.52
N GLN A 497 11.07 40.05 10.46
CA GLN A 497 10.50 40.03 11.82
C GLN A 497 11.18 41.02 12.78
N CYS A 498 12.11 41.84 12.30
CA CYS A 498 12.75 42.90 13.10
C CYS A 498 11.91 44.19 13.15
N SER A 499 12.17 45.05 14.13
CA SER A 499 11.47 46.34 14.25
C SER A 499 11.58 47.19 12.97
N GLY A 500 10.44 47.60 12.42
CA GLY A 500 10.31 48.29 11.13
C GLY A 500 10.37 47.36 9.90
N GLY A 501 10.30 46.04 10.11
CA GLY A 501 10.16 45.02 9.07
C GLY A 501 8.72 44.86 8.57
N VAL A 502 8.56 44.06 7.51
CA VAL A 502 7.22 43.77 6.93
C VAL A 502 6.36 42.91 7.86
N PHE A 503 6.98 42.10 8.71
CA PHE A 503 6.30 41.22 9.66
C PHE A 503 6.45 41.71 11.11
N ASP A 504 6.72 43.00 11.32
CA ASP A 504 6.79 43.59 12.65
C ASP A 504 5.38 43.77 13.24
N VAL A 505 5.10 43.06 14.33
CA VAL A 505 3.83 43.06 15.06
C VAL A 505 3.46 44.47 15.55
N ASP A 506 4.45 45.26 15.97
CA ASP A 506 4.24 46.60 16.52
C ASP A 506 3.93 47.64 15.44
N CYS A 507 4.32 47.36 14.19
CA CYS A 507 4.26 48.33 13.11
C CYS A 507 2.98 48.24 12.25
N MET A 508 2.02 47.35 12.52
CA MET A 508 0.77 47.22 11.75
C MET A 508 -0.18 48.45 11.80
N GLY A 509 0.27 49.61 12.29
CA GLY A 509 -0.47 50.88 12.33
C GLY A 509 -0.42 51.72 11.03
N HIS A 510 -1.16 52.83 10.99
CA HIS A 510 -1.36 53.67 9.79
C HIS A 510 -0.10 54.30 9.17
N ASP A 511 1.04 54.34 9.88
CA ASP A 511 2.31 54.89 9.37
C ASP A 511 3.18 53.84 8.64
N PHE A 512 2.69 52.60 8.46
CA PHE A 512 3.40 51.48 7.82
C PHE A 512 3.69 51.65 6.32
N LEU A 513 3.18 52.72 5.69
CA LEU A 513 3.01 52.80 4.24
C LEU A 513 4.25 53.28 3.46
N SER A 514 5.23 53.93 4.11
CA SER A 514 6.38 54.49 3.37
C SER A 514 7.63 53.59 3.47
N GLY A 515 7.90 52.83 2.42
CA GLY A 515 9.16 52.09 2.25
C GLY A 515 9.07 50.56 2.29
N ASN A 516 7.89 49.98 2.56
CA ASN A 516 7.69 48.53 2.57
C ASN A 516 7.33 47.94 1.20
N GLU A 517 7.04 48.76 0.20
CA GLU A 517 6.67 48.28 -1.16
C GLU A 517 7.73 47.38 -1.77
N GLU A 518 9.01 47.79 -1.71
CA GLU A 518 10.14 47.02 -2.24
C GLU A 518 10.28 45.67 -1.50
N LYS A 519 10.19 45.69 -0.17
CA LYS A 519 10.27 44.48 0.65
C LYS A 519 9.10 43.52 0.39
N CYS A 520 7.87 44.04 0.25
CA CYS A 520 6.71 43.21 -0.11
C CYS A 520 6.85 42.63 -1.52
N ALA A 521 7.39 43.39 -2.47
CA ALA A 521 7.69 42.89 -3.81
C ALA A 521 8.73 41.76 -3.78
N ASP A 522 9.80 41.92 -3.00
CA ASP A 522 10.83 40.89 -2.80
C ASP A 522 10.25 39.62 -2.16
N GLY A 523 9.44 39.78 -1.10
CA GLY A 523 8.75 38.67 -0.46
C GLY A 523 7.83 37.93 -1.43
N LEU A 524 7.02 38.66 -2.21
CA LEU A 524 6.15 38.07 -3.23
C LEU A 524 6.94 37.30 -4.29
N ALA A 525 8.09 37.83 -4.74
CA ALA A 525 8.95 37.16 -5.69
C ALA A 525 9.54 35.86 -5.13
N LEU A 526 9.99 35.85 -3.87
CA LEU A 526 10.47 34.64 -3.19
C LEU A 526 9.37 33.61 -2.99
N LEU A 527 8.16 34.04 -2.63
CA LEU A 527 6.99 33.16 -2.49
C LEU A 527 6.59 32.54 -3.84
N GLN A 528 6.62 33.32 -4.92
CA GLN A 528 6.41 32.83 -6.29
C GLN A 528 7.47 31.81 -6.70
N GLN A 529 8.74 32.07 -6.37
CA GLN A 529 9.84 31.13 -6.62
C GLN A 529 9.65 29.83 -5.84
N PHE A 530 9.23 29.91 -4.57
CA PHE A 530 8.96 28.73 -3.74
C PHE A 530 7.80 27.90 -4.31
N LYS A 531 6.69 28.54 -4.68
CA LYS A 531 5.59 27.86 -5.39
C LYS A 531 6.07 27.21 -6.70
N ALA A 532 6.86 27.92 -7.50
CA ALA A 532 7.36 27.39 -8.76
C ALA A 532 8.27 26.17 -8.58
N ALA A 533 8.93 26.02 -7.42
CA ALA A 533 9.74 24.86 -7.12
C ALA A 533 8.91 23.57 -6.91
N PHE A 534 7.60 23.67 -6.62
CA PHE A 534 6.69 22.53 -6.55
C PHE A 534 6.29 21.97 -7.92
N LEU A 535 6.55 22.70 -9.02
CA LEU A 535 6.25 22.20 -10.36
C LEU A 535 7.04 20.92 -10.63
N ARG A 536 6.30 19.82 -10.81
CA ARG A 536 6.84 18.50 -11.12
C ARG A 536 7.74 18.58 -12.36
N HIS A 537 8.96 18.05 -12.21
CA HIS A 537 9.83 17.93 -13.38
C HIS A 537 9.20 16.94 -14.37
N ALA A 538 9.22 17.27 -15.66
CA ALA A 538 8.61 16.44 -16.70
C ALA A 538 9.54 16.34 -17.92
N PRO A 539 9.63 15.17 -18.58
CA PRO A 539 10.23 15.03 -19.91
C PRO A 539 9.55 15.92 -20.95
N ASP A 540 10.22 16.21 -22.06
CA ASP A 540 9.75 17.18 -23.04
C ASP A 540 8.47 16.74 -23.76
N GLU A 541 8.29 15.44 -23.96
CA GLU A 541 7.09 14.84 -24.54
C GLU A 541 5.87 15.08 -23.63
N ILE A 542 6.07 14.90 -22.31
CA ILE A 542 5.03 15.16 -21.30
C ILE A 542 4.74 16.66 -21.23
N LYS A 543 5.78 17.52 -21.27
CA LYS A 543 5.60 18.98 -21.31
C LYS A 543 4.80 19.42 -22.54
N GLN A 544 5.07 18.84 -23.71
CA GLN A 544 4.35 19.15 -24.93
C GLN A 544 2.87 18.75 -24.80
N HIS A 545 2.59 17.56 -24.26
CA HIS A 545 1.22 17.13 -24.00
C HIS A 545 0.48 18.02 -22.99
N ILE A 546 1.17 18.46 -21.92
CA ILE A 546 0.63 19.42 -20.95
C ILE A 546 0.34 20.75 -21.64
N ALA A 547 1.25 21.25 -22.47
CA ALA A 547 1.08 22.52 -23.18
C ALA A 547 -0.12 22.49 -24.14
N ASP A 548 -0.37 21.37 -24.82
CA ASP A 548 -1.54 21.17 -25.69
C ASP A 548 -2.87 21.21 -24.91
N HIS A 549 -2.84 20.98 -23.59
CA HIS A 549 -3.99 20.94 -22.70
C HIS A 549 -3.86 21.88 -21.48
N GLN A 550 -3.09 22.96 -21.63
CA GLN A 550 -2.65 23.80 -20.52
C GLN A 550 -3.81 24.28 -19.64
N ALA A 551 -4.92 24.73 -20.22
CA ALA A 551 -6.07 25.23 -19.46
C ALA A 551 -6.71 24.17 -18.53
N ILE A 552 -6.70 22.90 -18.94
CA ILE A 552 -7.24 21.81 -18.12
C ILE A 552 -6.25 21.49 -17.00
N PHE A 553 -4.95 21.40 -17.31
CA PHE A 553 -3.91 21.20 -16.31
C PHE A 553 -3.88 22.34 -15.28
N ASP A 554 -3.97 23.58 -15.74
CA ASP A 554 -4.06 24.74 -14.85
C ASP A 554 -5.24 24.59 -13.91
N SER A 555 -6.40 24.10 -14.37
CA SER A 555 -7.56 23.84 -13.49
C SER A 555 -7.34 22.72 -12.46
N PHE A 556 -6.48 21.73 -12.75
CA PHE A 556 -6.15 20.66 -11.81
C PHE A 556 -5.18 21.12 -10.72
N TYR A 557 -4.31 22.07 -11.06
CA TYR A 557 -3.32 22.67 -10.17
C TYR A 557 -3.73 24.08 -9.70
N ASP A 558 -4.97 24.49 -9.96
CA ASP A 558 -5.55 25.73 -9.47
C ASP A 558 -5.86 25.58 -7.98
N SER A 559 -4.78 25.60 -7.22
CA SER A 559 -4.80 25.52 -5.77
C SER A 559 -5.19 26.86 -5.17
N LYS A 560 -5.70 26.81 -3.94
CA LYS A 560 -5.91 27.98 -3.08
C LYS A 560 -4.68 28.91 -3.05
N VAL A 561 -3.47 28.35 -3.10
CA VAL A 561 -2.20 29.10 -3.13
C VAL A 561 -2.02 29.89 -4.41
N THR A 562 -2.46 29.37 -5.57
CA THR A 562 -2.44 30.14 -6.83
C THR A 562 -3.25 31.40 -6.71
N TRP A 563 -4.49 31.27 -6.24
CA TRP A 563 -5.37 32.39 -5.99
C TRP A 563 -4.78 33.39 -4.97
N TYR A 564 -4.15 32.90 -3.90
CA TYR A 564 -3.50 33.77 -2.92
C TYR A 564 -2.38 34.62 -3.53
N ILE A 565 -1.48 34.02 -4.31
CA ILE A 565 -0.34 34.73 -4.91
C ILE A 565 -0.81 35.81 -5.90
N GLU A 566 -1.83 35.54 -6.70
CA GLU A 566 -2.41 36.55 -7.60
C GLU A 566 -3.05 37.70 -6.81
N ARG A 567 -3.73 37.37 -5.71
CA ARG A 567 -4.37 38.35 -4.84
C ARG A 567 -3.35 39.18 -4.06
N LEU A 568 -2.22 38.61 -3.67
CA LEU A 568 -1.08 39.35 -3.09
C LEU A 568 -0.55 40.41 -4.05
N GLY A 569 -0.42 40.08 -5.34
CA GLY A 569 -0.06 41.06 -6.37
C GLY A 569 -1.05 42.23 -6.45
N THR A 570 -2.35 41.94 -6.32
CA THR A 570 -3.39 42.98 -6.27
C THR A 570 -3.26 43.85 -5.02
N PHE A 571 -3.04 43.25 -3.85
CA PHE A 571 -2.85 43.98 -2.59
C PHE A 571 -1.63 44.89 -2.62
N LEU A 572 -0.53 44.43 -3.21
CA LEU A 572 0.66 45.23 -3.42
C LEU A 572 0.37 46.45 -4.33
N GLN A 573 -0.33 46.25 -5.45
CA GLN A 573 -0.69 47.33 -6.39
C GLN A 573 -1.59 48.41 -5.77
N VAL A 574 -2.52 48.04 -4.89
CA VAL A 574 -3.43 49.00 -4.23
C VAL A 574 -2.86 49.56 -2.91
N GLY A 575 -1.66 49.14 -2.50
CA GLY A 575 -1.05 49.54 -1.23
C GLY A 575 -1.76 48.99 0.01
N ASN A 576 -2.46 47.86 -0.10
CA ASN A 576 -3.10 47.19 1.03
C ASN A 576 -2.12 46.23 1.73
N TYR A 577 -1.15 46.80 2.45
CA TYR A 577 -0.08 45.99 3.08
C TYR A 577 -0.56 45.11 4.23
N VAL A 578 -1.59 45.51 4.98
CA VAL A 578 -2.17 44.68 6.05
C VAL A 578 -2.76 43.40 5.46
N GLY A 579 -3.59 43.54 4.41
CA GLY A 579 -4.13 42.38 3.70
C GLY A 579 -3.05 41.56 3.00
N PHE A 580 -1.98 42.20 2.51
CA PHE A 580 -0.83 41.51 1.94
C PHE A 580 -0.16 40.61 2.98
N VAL A 581 0.19 41.14 4.16
CA VAL A 581 0.89 40.37 5.21
C VAL A 581 0.08 39.15 5.63
N GLN A 582 -1.20 39.34 5.93
CA GLN A 582 -2.07 38.23 6.34
C GLN A 582 -2.13 37.12 5.27
N LEU A 583 -2.41 37.50 4.03
CA LEU A 583 -2.51 36.54 2.93
C LEU A 583 -1.16 35.90 2.59
N PHE A 584 -0.06 36.60 2.84
CA PHE A 584 1.29 36.08 2.66
C PHE A 584 1.59 34.98 3.68
N CYS A 585 1.24 35.19 4.95
CA CYS A 585 1.37 34.18 5.99
C CYS A 585 0.57 32.93 5.64
N ASP A 586 -0.73 33.10 5.30
CA ASP A 586 -1.60 31.99 4.88
C ASP A 586 -1.04 31.21 3.67
N SER A 587 -0.42 31.91 2.72
CA SER A 587 0.19 31.28 1.54
C SER A 587 1.47 30.53 1.89
N PHE A 588 2.30 31.12 2.74
CA PHE A 588 3.53 30.51 3.20
C PHE A 588 3.23 29.25 3.99
N ASP A 589 2.32 29.31 4.97
CA ASP A 589 1.99 28.18 5.84
C ASP A 589 1.49 26.99 5.03
N GLU A 590 0.66 27.22 4.00
CA GLU A 590 0.17 26.14 3.14
C GLU A 590 1.28 25.52 2.27
N LEU A 591 2.14 26.33 1.65
CA LEU A 591 3.30 25.82 0.90
C LEU A 591 4.30 25.12 1.81
N TYR A 592 4.53 25.65 3.00
CA TYR A 592 5.47 25.10 3.97
C TYR A 592 4.95 23.78 4.54
N ARG A 593 3.64 23.65 4.78
CA ARG A 593 2.98 22.39 5.14
C ARG A 593 3.20 21.31 4.08
N MET A 594 3.04 21.65 2.79
CA MET A 594 3.34 20.72 1.69
C MET A 594 4.82 20.32 1.67
N PHE A 595 5.74 21.27 1.87
CA PHE A 595 7.17 20.98 1.96
C PHE A 595 7.52 20.08 3.16
N CYS A 596 6.90 20.30 4.32
CA CYS A 596 7.08 19.47 5.51
C CYS A 596 6.61 18.03 5.25
N SER A 597 5.47 17.85 4.57
CA SER A 597 5.00 16.51 4.18
C SER A 597 5.99 15.76 3.29
N ILE A 598 6.64 16.45 2.33
CA ILE A 598 7.71 15.85 1.51
C ILE A 598 8.90 15.43 2.39
N ARG A 599 9.26 16.24 3.38
CA ARG A 599 10.39 15.97 4.27
C ARG A 599 10.12 14.86 5.27
N GLU A 600 8.91 14.80 5.82
CA GLU A 600 8.47 13.71 6.67
C GLU A 600 8.55 12.38 5.89
N ALA A 601 7.97 12.32 4.69
CA ALA A 601 8.07 11.14 3.84
C ALA A 601 9.53 10.81 3.44
N ARG A 602 10.41 11.82 3.30
CA ARG A 602 11.85 11.62 3.07
C ARG A 602 12.53 10.96 4.28
N LYS A 603 12.24 11.43 5.50
CA LYS A 603 12.78 10.88 6.76
C LYS A 603 12.36 9.42 6.95
N GLU A 604 11.14 9.09 6.53
CA GLU A 604 10.60 7.73 6.63
C GLU A 604 11.14 6.74 5.59
N LEU A 605 11.79 7.23 4.52
CA LEU A 605 12.11 6.46 3.31
C LEU A 605 12.93 5.20 3.57
N PHE A 606 13.85 5.27 4.54
CA PHE A 606 14.78 4.18 4.87
C PHE A 606 14.52 3.55 6.24
N LEU A 607 13.40 3.87 6.92
CA LEU A 607 13.08 3.25 8.21
C LEU A 607 12.86 1.73 8.11
N ALA A 608 12.56 1.23 6.91
CA ALA A 608 12.39 -0.19 6.62
C ALA A 608 13.69 -0.91 6.18
N ASP A 609 14.79 -0.17 6.01
CA ASP A 609 16.10 -0.74 5.68
C ASP A 609 16.77 -1.20 6.97
N THR A 610 16.66 -2.48 7.28
CA THR A 610 17.29 -3.07 8.48
C THR A 610 18.73 -3.49 8.25
N LEU A 611 19.13 -3.64 6.99
CA LEU A 611 20.52 -3.85 6.60
C LEU A 611 21.03 -2.51 6.11
N ASP A 612 22.22 -2.06 6.55
CA ASP A 612 22.82 -0.73 6.25
C ASP A 612 23.13 -0.48 4.75
N GLN A 613 22.43 -1.14 3.84
CA GLN A 613 22.58 -1.12 2.39
C GLN A 613 21.34 -0.49 1.75
N THR A 614 21.23 0.84 1.83
CA THR A 614 20.08 1.58 1.27
C THR A 614 20.04 1.57 -0.27
N GLY A 615 21.10 1.12 -0.95
CA GLY A 615 21.19 1.10 -2.41
C GLY A 615 21.35 2.48 -3.08
N CYS A 616 21.34 3.57 -2.30
CA CYS A 616 21.63 4.92 -2.78
C CYS A 616 22.16 5.82 -1.66
N THR A 617 23.00 6.80 -2.02
CA THR A 617 23.47 7.82 -1.08
C THR A 617 22.52 9.01 -1.11
N LEU A 618 21.80 9.24 -0.02
CA LEU A 618 20.87 10.36 0.13
C LEU A 618 21.12 11.04 1.48
N ASP A 619 21.29 12.37 1.47
CA ASP A 619 21.32 13.16 2.71
C ASP A 619 19.87 13.38 3.19
N LEU A 620 19.55 12.86 4.37
CA LEU A 620 18.23 12.97 4.96
C LEU A 620 18.00 14.31 5.67
N GLU A 621 19.04 15.13 5.87
CA GLU A 621 18.96 16.41 6.60
C GLU A 621 18.26 16.26 7.96
N LEU A 622 18.56 15.19 8.73
CA LEU A 622 17.88 14.87 9.99
C LEU A 622 18.00 15.99 11.04
N ASP A 623 19.11 16.74 11.02
CA ASP A 623 19.40 17.82 11.96
C ASP A 623 18.71 19.14 11.61
N ARG A 624 18.03 19.22 10.47
CA ARG A 624 17.36 20.46 10.06
C ARG A 624 16.05 20.62 10.82
N ASP A 625 15.90 21.80 11.41
CA ASP A 625 14.71 22.20 12.17
C ASP A 625 13.51 22.47 11.24
N ASP A 626 12.39 21.86 11.58
CA ASP A 626 11.11 21.88 10.84
C ASP A 626 10.05 22.64 11.62
N SER A 627 10.44 23.31 12.71
CA SER A 627 9.53 24.13 13.49
C SER A 627 8.81 25.13 12.59
N SER A 628 7.49 25.14 12.66
CA SER A 628 6.66 26.18 12.03
C SER A 628 7.17 27.57 12.43
N ILE A 629 7.13 28.51 11.49
CA ILE A 629 7.48 29.90 11.79
C ILE A 629 6.41 30.44 12.74
N ASP A 630 6.81 30.78 13.96
CA ASP A 630 5.96 31.59 14.82
C ASP A 630 5.97 33.03 14.30
N TRP A 631 4.84 33.44 13.71
CA TRP A 631 4.66 34.78 13.16
C TRP A 631 4.62 35.88 14.22
N PHE A 632 4.34 35.53 15.49
CA PHE A 632 4.04 36.50 16.56
C PHE A 632 4.91 36.33 17.81
N ASP A 633 5.98 35.54 17.76
CA ASP A 633 6.90 35.42 18.89
C ASP A 633 7.79 36.68 19.01
N GLU A 634 7.47 37.52 20.01
CA GLU A 634 8.25 38.72 20.38
C GLU A 634 9.65 38.37 20.94
N GLY A 635 9.95 37.08 21.18
CA GLY A 635 11.14 36.61 21.89
C GLY A 635 12.32 36.10 21.05
N ALA A 636 12.26 36.13 19.71
CA ALA A 636 13.27 35.51 18.86
C ALA A 636 14.72 36.02 19.19
N PRO A 637 15.66 35.16 19.63
CA PRO A 637 16.92 35.55 20.28
C PRO A 637 17.97 36.34 19.44
N GLY A 638 17.65 36.78 18.23
CA GLY A 638 18.62 37.39 17.30
C GLY A 638 18.57 38.92 17.17
N CYS A 639 17.49 39.58 17.58
CA CYS A 639 17.26 41.00 17.24
C CYS A 639 17.66 42.02 18.34
N THR A 640 18.11 41.58 19.52
CA THR A 640 18.50 42.49 20.62
C THR A 640 19.89 43.11 20.46
N GLY A 641 20.58 42.90 19.33
CA GLY A 641 21.93 43.38 19.06
C GLY A 641 22.08 44.86 18.71
N TYR A 642 20.99 45.60 18.46
CA TYR A 642 21.09 47.05 18.27
C TYR A 642 21.20 47.75 19.63
N GLY A 643 22.44 47.83 20.11
CA GLY A 643 22.83 48.54 21.30
C GLY A 643 22.13 49.89 21.40
N HIS A 644 21.40 50.06 22.50
CA HIS A 644 20.89 51.34 22.96
C HIS A 644 21.94 52.43 22.69
N ARG A 645 21.69 53.25 21.67
CA ARG A 645 22.36 54.54 21.53
C ARG A 645 21.92 55.36 22.73
N ASN A 646 22.74 55.31 23.78
CA ASN A 646 22.65 56.19 24.92
C ASN A 646 22.68 57.63 24.40
N ASN A 647 21.53 58.28 24.47
CA ASN A 647 21.39 59.70 24.26
C ASN A 647 22.12 60.40 25.41
N PRO A 648 23.18 61.22 25.16
CA PRO A 648 23.94 61.83 26.23
C PRO A 648 23.24 63.11 26.66
N SER A 649 22.34 63.00 27.62
CA SER A 649 21.83 64.14 28.38
C SER A 649 21.19 63.65 29.68
N ASP A 650 21.95 63.60 30.77
CA ASP A 650 21.87 64.63 31.82
C ASP A 650 22.86 64.29 32.94
N GLY A 651 23.41 65.33 33.56
CA GLY A 651 24.47 65.24 34.54
C GLY A 651 24.01 64.67 35.89
N GLY A 652 24.90 63.94 36.55
CA GLY A 652 24.67 63.43 37.90
C GLY A 652 25.94 62.84 38.52
N SER A 653 26.75 63.72 39.11
CA SER A 653 27.92 63.39 39.91
C SER A 653 27.52 62.62 41.18
N ASN A 654 28.13 61.45 41.45
CA ASN A 654 28.63 61.11 42.80
C ASN A 654 29.42 59.78 42.86
N ASN A 655 30.72 59.93 43.15
CA ASN A 655 31.59 59.24 44.12
C ASN A 655 31.29 57.82 44.65
N GLY A 656 32.36 57.02 44.64
CA GLY A 656 32.75 56.03 45.68
C GLY A 656 32.20 54.62 45.44
N SER A 657 32.90 53.52 45.67
CA SER A 657 34.19 53.26 46.33
C SER A 657 34.60 51.82 46.03
N ASP A 658 35.89 51.56 46.23
CA ASP A 658 36.64 50.31 46.14
C ASP A 658 36.06 49.07 46.87
N VAL A 659 36.71 47.91 46.61
CA VAL A 659 36.83 46.71 47.49
C VAL A 659 35.68 45.68 47.30
N ASP A 660 35.85 44.35 47.12
CA ASP A 660 36.92 43.40 47.41
C ASP A 660 36.77 42.12 46.54
N ASP A 661 37.89 41.40 46.46
CA ASP A 661 38.05 40.03 46.01
C ASP A 661 37.09 39.04 46.71
N ASN A 662 36.63 38.01 45.98
CA ASN A 662 36.44 36.71 46.60
C ASN A 662 36.54 35.56 45.57
N GLU A 663 37.75 35.00 45.48
CA GLU A 663 37.97 33.64 45.03
C GLU A 663 37.21 32.67 45.95
N ARG A 664 36.41 31.77 45.37
CA ARG A 664 36.00 30.56 46.07
C ARG A 664 35.94 29.37 45.12
N SER A 665 37.07 28.67 45.13
CA SER A 665 37.22 27.25 44.81
C SER A 665 36.18 26.39 45.52
N LEU A 666 35.49 25.54 44.77
CA LEU A 666 34.92 24.28 45.27
C LEU A 666 35.11 23.22 44.18
N ASP A 667 36.14 22.40 44.40
CA ASP A 667 36.16 21.00 43.99
C ASP A 667 35.17 20.26 44.90
N GLU A 668 34.31 19.40 44.34
CA GLU A 668 33.68 18.24 45.00
C GLU A 668 32.89 17.49 43.91
N GLU A 669 33.49 16.45 43.34
CA GLU A 669 33.09 15.04 43.52
C GLU A 669 31.89 14.64 42.65
N GLU A 670 32.23 14.14 41.46
CA GLU A 670 31.35 13.52 40.47
C GLU A 670 31.14 12.05 40.87
N GLU A 671 30.08 11.77 41.64
CA GLU A 671 29.56 10.40 41.82
C GLU A 671 28.58 10.10 40.67
N VAL A 672 28.97 9.12 39.84
CA VAL A 672 28.16 8.52 38.79
C VAL A 672 27.19 7.57 39.46
N GLU A 673 25.92 7.96 39.56
CA GLU A 673 24.81 7.05 39.88
C GLU A 673 24.03 6.77 38.59
N GLU A 674 24.09 5.51 38.15
CA GLU A 674 23.33 4.96 37.02
C GLU A 674 21.83 5.03 37.36
N GLY A 675 21.13 5.97 36.71
CA GLY A 675 19.69 6.17 36.82
C GLY A 675 18.96 5.58 35.61
N GLU A 676 18.06 4.66 35.92
CA GLU A 676 17.18 3.87 35.07
C GLU A 676 16.49 4.64 33.93
N ASP A 677 16.49 4.05 32.74
CA ASP A 677 15.75 4.48 31.56
C ASP A 677 14.24 4.55 31.85
N GLN A 678 13.71 5.77 31.99
CA GLN A 678 12.27 6.02 31.92
C GLN A 678 11.89 6.27 30.46
N GLU A 679 11.28 5.25 29.85
CA GLU A 679 10.53 5.39 28.60
C GLU A 679 9.41 6.42 28.79
N SER A 680 9.56 7.60 28.19
CA SER A 680 8.50 8.59 28.11
C SER A 680 7.50 8.16 27.04
N GLU A 681 6.41 7.53 27.48
CA GLU A 681 5.21 7.22 26.72
C GLU A 681 4.60 8.53 26.18
N TYR A 682 4.69 8.73 24.86
CA TYR A 682 3.99 9.80 24.15
C TYR A 682 2.47 9.56 24.25
N GLN A 683 1.79 10.37 25.06
CA GLN A 683 0.33 10.45 25.08
C GLN A 683 -0.13 11.26 23.86
N GLU A 684 -0.74 10.56 22.89
CA GLU A 684 -1.56 11.19 21.86
C GLU A 684 -2.76 11.87 22.53
N GLY A 685 -2.83 13.19 22.38
CA GLY A 685 -3.98 13.99 22.80
C GLY A 685 -5.12 13.79 21.80
N GLU A 686 -6.13 13.01 22.19
CA GLU A 686 -7.41 12.93 21.49
C GLU A 686 -8.17 14.26 21.64
N ASP A 687 -8.41 14.88 20.49
CA ASP A 687 -9.20 16.09 20.28
C ASP A 687 -10.67 15.83 20.67
N GLN A 688 -11.12 16.46 21.76
CA GLN A 688 -12.51 16.43 22.21
C GLN A 688 -13.35 17.38 21.35
N GLY A 689 -13.88 16.85 20.25
CA GLY A 689 -14.96 17.47 19.50
C GLY A 689 -16.24 17.55 20.35
N SER A 690 -16.62 18.76 20.74
CA SER A 690 -17.84 19.09 21.47
C SER A 690 -19.09 18.86 20.62
N ASP A 691 -19.93 17.92 21.05
CA ASP A 691 -21.33 17.81 20.65
C ASP A 691 -22.15 18.96 21.27
N ASP A 692 -22.47 19.97 20.47
CA ASP A 692 -23.57 20.91 20.73
C ASP A 692 -24.01 21.56 19.42
N GLN A 693 -25.01 20.99 18.74
CA GLN A 693 -25.96 21.82 17.98
C GLN A 693 -27.35 21.18 17.92
N GLU A 694 -28.27 21.90 18.56
CA GLU A 694 -29.70 21.67 18.65
C GLU A 694 -30.44 21.54 17.32
N ALA A 695 -31.44 20.65 17.34
CA ALA A 695 -32.82 20.81 16.89
C ALA A 695 -33.21 22.09 16.12
N ILE A 696 -33.85 21.88 14.96
CA ILE A 696 -34.79 22.70 14.13
C ILE A 696 -34.64 22.05 12.72
N ASP A 697 -35.58 21.38 12.06
CA ASP A 697 -37.02 21.55 11.88
C ASP A 697 -37.69 20.20 11.58
N LYS A 698 -38.92 20.04 12.08
CA LYS A 698 -39.83 18.94 11.74
C LYS A 698 -41.20 19.57 11.53
N GLU A 699 -41.56 19.90 10.29
CA GLU A 699 -42.94 20.13 9.88
C GLU A 699 -43.03 20.21 8.34
N VAL A 700 -44.20 19.84 7.81
CA VAL A 700 -44.62 19.76 6.39
C VAL A 700 -44.40 18.40 5.70
N GLU A 701 -45.11 17.39 6.20
CA GLU A 701 -45.66 16.30 5.40
C GLU A 701 -47.15 16.20 5.74
N ASP A 702 -48.01 16.84 4.93
CA ASP A 702 -49.43 16.49 4.79
C ASP A 702 -50.08 17.42 3.75
N GLN A 703 -50.25 16.92 2.52
CA GLN A 703 -51.34 17.22 1.59
C GLN A 703 -50.98 16.64 0.22
N PHE A 704 -51.64 15.55 -0.18
CA PHE A 704 -52.55 15.49 -1.34
C PHE A 704 -52.95 14.04 -1.58
N SER A 705 -54.14 13.72 -1.08
CA SER A 705 -54.98 12.60 -1.45
C SER A 705 -55.63 12.83 -2.82
N GLU A 706 -55.83 11.72 -3.54
CA GLU A 706 -56.99 11.41 -4.39
C GLU A 706 -57.39 12.42 -5.49
N GLU A 707 -57.29 11.99 -6.74
CA GLU A 707 -58.38 12.14 -7.71
C GLU A 707 -58.22 11.10 -8.84
N GLU A 708 -59.22 10.22 -8.93
CA GLU A 708 -59.54 9.38 -10.09
C GLU A 708 -59.99 10.29 -11.23
N ASP A 709 -59.72 9.93 -12.49
CA ASP A 709 -60.73 10.04 -13.54
C ASP A 709 -60.34 9.26 -14.81
N GLU A 710 -61.36 8.59 -15.34
CA GLU A 710 -61.46 7.88 -16.61
C GLU A 710 -61.38 8.89 -17.78
N ASP A 711 -60.76 8.53 -18.91
CA ASP A 711 -61.45 8.74 -20.20
C ASP A 711 -60.82 7.98 -21.38
N ALA A 712 -61.71 7.59 -22.29
CA ALA A 712 -61.46 6.88 -23.53
C ALA A 712 -61.06 7.83 -24.68
N GLY A 713 -60.45 7.29 -25.75
CA GLY A 713 -60.28 8.06 -26.99
C GLY A 713 -59.53 7.34 -28.10
N ASP A 714 -60.29 6.78 -29.03
CA ASP A 714 -59.90 6.26 -30.36
C ASP A 714 -59.27 7.32 -31.30
N ASN A 715 -58.53 6.82 -32.29
CA ASN A 715 -58.42 7.22 -33.72
C ASN A 715 -56.97 7.21 -34.21
N GLU A 716 -56.56 6.28 -35.09
CA GLU A 716 -56.86 6.14 -36.53
C GLU A 716 -55.84 6.85 -37.41
N LEU A 717 -55.21 6.05 -38.29
CA LEU A 717 -54.83 6.34 -39.71
C LEU A 717 -53.72 7.41 -39.93
N ASP A 718 -52.72 7.27 -40.78
CA ASP A 718 -52.59 6.70 -42.12
C ASP A 718 -51.08 6.51 -42.45
N GLU A 719 -50.71 5.51 -43.25
CA GLU A 719 -50.12 5.73 -44.59
C GLU A 719 -49.74 4.40 -45.28
N GLU A 720 -50.33 4.23 -46.46
CA GLU A 720 -50.23 3.14 -47.42
C GLU A 720 -48.83 3.02 -48.06
N ALA A 721 -48.32 1.79 -48.21
CA ALA A 721 -48.25 0.99 -49.45
C ALA A 721 -47.30 1.53 -50.54
N THR A 722 -46.33 0.76 -51.02
CA THR A 722 -46.42 -0.23 -52.11
C THR A 722 -44.96 -0.54 -52.50
N ASP A 723 -44.50 -1.66 -53.07
CA ASP A 723 -45.01 -2.93 -53.57
C ASP A 723 -43.75 -3.84 -53.63
N GLY A 724 -43.81 -5.13 -53.30
CA GLY A 724 -44.01 -6.20 -54.29
C GLY A 724 -42.68 -6.64 -54.94
N ALA A 725 -42.29 -7.91 -55.04
CA ALA A 725 -43.01 -9.17 -54.91
C ALA A 725 -42.00 -10.34 -54.81
N SER A 726 -42.41 -11.36 -54.06
CA SER A 726 -42.33 -12.80 -54.38
C SER A 726 -41.03 -13.39 -54.95
N ASN A 727 -40.41 -14.36 -54.25
CA ASN A 727 -40.79 -15.77 -54.48
C ASN A 727 -40.18 -16.74 -53.46
N SER A 728 -41.01 -17.72 -53.12
CA SER A 728 -40.83 -19.05 -52.52
C SER A 728 -39.42 -19.65 -52.30
N GLY A 729 -39.30 -20.37 -51.17
CA GLY A 729 -39.02 -21.82 -51.24
C GLY A 729 -37.85 -22.36 -50.43
N GLN A 730 -38.21 -23.11 -49.37
CA GLN A 730 -37.59 -24.36 -48.88
C GLN A 730 -36.15 -24.39 -48.34
N LEU A 731 -36.08 -24.66 -47.03
CA LEU A 731 -35.35 -25.75 -46.35
C LEU A 731 -34.06 -26.28 -47.01
N HIS A 732 -32.93 -26.14 -46.30
CA HIS A 732 -32.12 -27.29 -45.85
C HIS A 732 -30.97 -26.84 -44.91
N ASP A 733 -30.65 -27.70 -43.94
CA ASP A 733 -29.45 -27.71 -43.08
C ASP A 733 -28.14 -27.35 -43.79
N PRO A 734 -27.13 -26.92 -43.02
CA PRO A 734 -25.77 -27.32 -43.31
C PRO A 734 -25.08 -27.95 -42.10
N SER A 735 -24.74 -29.22 -42.28
CA SER A 735 -23.63 -29.88 -41.61
C SER A 735 -22.33 -29.66 -42.41
N THR A 736 -21.24 -29.38 -41.69
CA THR A 736 -19.86 -29.86 -41.94
C THR A 736 -19.01 -29.41 -43.15
N ILE A 737 -17.76 -29.05 -42.81
CA ILE A 737 -16.46 -29.36 -43.46
C ILE A 737 -15.73 -28.26 -44.27
N SER A 738 -14.44 -28.16 -43.89
CA SER A 738 -13.18 -27.84 -44.61
C SER A 738 -12.84 -26.42 -45.07
N GLU A 739 -11.75 -25.92 -44.48
CA GLU A 739 -10.47 -25.61 -45.14
C GLU A 739 -10.45 -25.64 -46.68
N THR A 740 -10.03 -24.53 -47.30
CA THR A 740 -8.86 -24.48 -48.20
C THR A 740 -8.63 -23.05 -48.72
N ASP A 741 -7.36 -22.67 -48.68
CA ASP A 741 -6.59 -21.74 -49.52
C ASP A 741 -7.30 -20.73 -50.43
N SER A 742 -6.87 -19.47 -50.31
CA SER A 742 -6.80 -18.54 -51.44
C SER A 742 -5.69 -17.51 -51.24
N GLU A 743 -4.55 -17.77 -51.89
CA GLU A 743 -3.63 -16.72 -52.35
C GLU A 743 -4.35 -15.79 -53.35
N LEU A 744 -4.11 -14.47 -53.26
CA LEU A 744 -3.91 -13.59 -54.43
C LEU A 744 -3.51 -12.16 -54.00
N TYR A 745 -2.22 -11.87 -54.16
CA TYR A 745 -1.63 -10.73 -54.89
C TYR A 745 -2.19 -9.30 -54.74
N LEU A 746 -1.39 -8.43 -54.11
CA LEU A 746 -0.95 -7.08 -54.53
C LEU A 746 0.32 -6.81 -53.68
N GLY A 747 1.54 -6.44 -54.09
CA GLY A 747 2.05 -5.86 -55.33
C GLY A 747 2.80 -4.54 -55.01
N VAL A 748 4.16 -4.58 -54.99
CA VAL A 748 5.13 -3.45 -55.23
C VAL A 748 5.32 -2.44 -54.07
N LYS A 749 6.48 -2.02 -53.53
CA LYS A 749 7.97 -2.18 -53.67
C LYS A 749 8.60 -1.47 -52.43
N PRO A 750 9.81 -1.83 -51.94
CA PRO A 750 10.64 -0.93 -51.14
C PRO A 750 11.87 -0.43 -51.93
N ALA A 751 12.33 0.79 -51.59
CA ALA A 751 13.55 1.41 -52.09
C ALA A 751 14.72 1.08 -51.16
N THR A 752 15.85 0.71 -51.75
CA THR A 752 17.15 0.51 -51.09
C THR A 752 18.15 1.48 -51.71
N ASP A 753 18.83 2.27 -50.87
CA ASP A 753 20.10 2.92 -51.19
C ASP A 753 20.96 2.94 -49.93
N ALA A 754 22.06 2.20 -49.94
CA ALA A 754 23.23 2.45 -49.09
C ALA A 754 24.45 1.81 -49.76
N ALA A 755 25.30 2.67 -50.32
CA ALA A 755 26.57 2.30 -50.93
C ALA A 755 27.64 2.09 -49.85
N SER A 756 28.39 1.00 -50.01
CA SER A 756 29.54 0.61 -49.21
C SER A 756 30.83 1.21 -49.79
N SER A 757 31.66 1.81 -48.94
CA SER A 757 33.04 2.17 -49.25
C SER A 757 33.99 1.36 -48.37
N THR A 758 34.74 0.47 -49.00
CA THR A 758 35.86 -0.29 -48.47
C THR A 758 37.10 0.60 -48.30
N LEU A 759 37.77 0.50 -47.16
CA LEU A 759 39.17 0.86 -46.99
C LEU A 759 39.86 -0.17 -46.10
N GLU A 760 41.04 -0.57 -46.57
CA GLU A 760 42.00 -1.53 -46.06
C GLU A 760 42.61 -1.08 -44.71
N GLY A 761 43.12 -2.03 -43.92
CA GLY A 761 44.04 -1.70 -42.84
C GLY A 761 44.22 -2.75 -41.75
N ASP A 762 45.13 -3.69 -42.02
CA ASP A 762 46.12 -4.28 -41.12
C ASP A 762 45.73 -5.15 -39.90
N THR A 763 46.41 -6.30 -39.94
CA THR A 763 46.62 -7.37 -38.98
C THR A 763 47.33 -6.91 -37.71
N ASP A 764 46.97 -7.50 -36.57
CA ASP A 764 47.97 -8.07 -35.65
C ASP A 764 47.36 -9.17 -34.77
N ASP A 765 48.02 -10.33 -34.83
CA ASP A 765 47.82 -11.51 -33.99
C ASP A 765 48.31 -11.24 -32.56
N VAL A 766 47.52 -11.60 -31.53
CA VAL A 766 48.07 -12.23 -30.31
C VAL A 766 47.06 -13.25 -29.78
N VAL A 767 47.47 -14.51 -29.88
CA VAL A 767 46.98 -15.66 -29.13
C VAL A 767 47.57 -15.61 -27.73
N GLU A 768 46.77 -15.77 -26.68
CA GLU A 768 47.19 -16.57 -25.51
C GLU A 768 45.99 -17.07 -24.70
N GLN A 769 46.04 -18.36 -24.39
CA GLN A 769 45.14 -19.12 -23.53
C GLN A 769 45.53 -18.93 -22.07
N GLY A 770 44.54 -19.05 -21.18
CA GLY A 770 44.69 -19.21 -19.74
C GLY A 770 43.33 -19.41 -19.10
#